data_AF-A0A8K0DZY8-F1
#
_entry.id   AF-A0A8K0DZY8-F1
#
_cell.length_a   1.000
_cell.length_b   1.000
_cell.length_c   1.000
_cell.angle_alpha   90.00
_cell.angle_beta   90.00
_cell.angle_gamma   90.00
#
_symmetry.space_group_name_H-M   'P 1'
#
loop_
_entity.id
_entity.type
_entity.pdbx_description
1 polymer ?
#
loop_
_entity_poly.entity_id
_entity_poly.type
_entity_poly.pdbx_seq_one_letter_code
_entity_poly.pdbx_strand_id
1 'polypeptide(L)'
;MATRSSPSTGLPKSGGAISKGYNFVSHWEQNAPLSEQQQAAILTLSHAVAERPCPHKLAQDHISRQNSGLSVSTKGNALGLEGSGTIEAVLVNTNQFYKWFTDLETAMKSETEEKYRQYVKTLTDRIQTCDGILHQVDDTLDLFNELQLQHQAVATKTKTLHDACDRLVIEKQRLIEFAEALRSKLNYFDELENISTNFYSPNMNVVNENFLPLLKRLDDCISYVESNPQYAESIVYLVKFQQLQSRALGMIRSHVLSVLKSASSQVQAAIRSSARSKASLSEGVEASVIYVRFKAAASELKPVLEEIESRSSRKEYMQILSECHKLYCEQRLSLVKGIVHQRISEFTKKESLSSLTRSGCAYLMQVCQLEHQLFDHFFPSSSEDVSSLAPLIDPLSTYLYDTLRPKLIHETNIDFLCELVDILKVEVLGEQLSRRSESLAGLRPTLQRILADVHERLTFRARTHIRDEIANYLPLDEDLDYPAKLEQSIEQTPETTSADQNPDASKSWYPPLEKTLSCLSKLYRCLEPTVFTGLAQEAVEVCSVSIQKASKLIVKRSSPMDGQLFLIKHLLILREQIAPFNIEFLVTHKELDFSHLLEHLRRILRGQASLFDWSRSTSLARTLSPRILESQIDAKKELEKSLKATCEEFIMSVTKLVVDPMLSFVTKVTAVKVALSTGSQNQKLESVMAKPLKDQAFASPDKVAELVEKVRTAIQQELPIVMAKMKLYLQNPSTRTILFKPIKTNIVEAHVQVQKMLKAEYSPEEIQNIINMPSIQDLQAQLDNLL
;
A
#
# COMPACT_ATOMS: atom_id res chain seq x y z
N MET A 1 44.81 -48.42 -4.64
CA MET A 1 45.24 -49.73 -4.11
C MET A 1 44.83 -50.77 -5.14
N ALA A 2 45.76 -51.22 -5.99
CA ALA A 2 46.53 -52.47 -5.81
C ALA A 2 45.59 -53.69 -6.02
N THR A 3 45.78 -54.62 -6.97
CA THR A 3 47.03 -55.25 -7.40
C THR A 3 46.92 -55.96 -8.76
N ARG A 4 48.07 -56.01 -9.44
CA ARG A 4 48.50 -56.82 -10.59
C ARG A 4 48.12 -58.31 -10.51
N SER A 5 47.96 -58.97 -11.66
CA SER A 5 48.97 -59.92 -12.21
C SER A 5 48.42 -60.72 -13.41
N SER A 6 49.17 -60.70 -14.51
CA SER A 6 49.19 -61.74 -15.55
C SER A 6 50.04 -62.92 -15.08
N PRO A 7 49.82 -64.15 -15.59
CA PRO A 7 50.74 -64.64 -16.61
C PRO A 7 50.12 -65.56 -17.69
N SER A 8 50.95 -65.85 -18.69
CA SER A 8 50.72 -66.60 -19.91
C SER A 8 50.98 -68.12 -19.80
N THR A 9 50.42 -68.85 -20.78
CA THR A 9 50.93 -70.07 -21.47
C THR A 9 50.98 -71.44 -20.78
N GLY A 10 50.33 -72.44 -21.41
CA GLY A 10 50.66 -73.88 -21.28
C GLY A 10 49.49 -74.88 -21.56
N LEU A 11 49.42 -75.38 -22.80
CA LEU A 11 48.66 -76.56 -23.34
C LEU A 11 48.80 -77.88 -22.51
N PRO A 12 48.12 -79.03 -22.78
CA PRO A 12 47.05 -79.35 -23.76
C PRO A 12 45.92 -80.37 -23.32
N LYS A 13 45.02 -80.68 -24.28
CA LYS A 13 44.38 -81.99 -24.61
C LYS A 13 43.06 -82.44 -23.94
N SER A 14 42.06 -82.60 -24.83
CA SER A 14 41.19 -83.78 -25.04
C SER A 14 40.20 -84.21 -23.96
N GLY A 15 38.90 -84.10 -24.27
CA GLY A 15 37.87 -85.01 -23.78
C GLY A 15 36.45 -84.44 -23.74
N GLY A 16 35.52 -85.06 -24.48
CA GLY A 16 34.09 -85.01 -24.13
C GLY A 16 33.14 -84.31 -25.11
N ALA A 17 33.03 -84.81 -26.35
CA ALA A 17 32.05 -84.34 -27.34
C ALA A 17 30.61 -84.88 -27.14
N ILE A 18 30.25 -85.48 -25.99
CA ILE A 18 29.00 -86.26 -25.88
C ILE A 18 27.94 -85.62 -24.96
N SER A 19 28.23 -84.53 -24.24
CA SER A 19 27.24 -83.92 -23.31
C SER A 19 26.41 -82.76 -23.86
N LYS A 20 26.62 -82.30 -25.10
CA LYS A 20 25.93 -81.11 -25.65
C LYS A 20 24.64 -81.37 -26.43
N GLY A 21 24.34 -82.61 -26.80
CA GLY A 21 23.17 -82.94 -27.63
C GLY A 21 21.81 -82.81 -26.90
N TYR A 22 21.76 -83.20 -25.62
CA TYR A 22 20.50 -83.23 -24.86
C TYR A 22 20.03 -81.87 -24.33
N ASN A 23 20.91 -80.86 -24.31
CA ASN A 23 20.56 -79.49 -23.89
C ASN A 23 20.11 -78.59 -25.04
N PHE A 24 20.19 -79.03 -26.29
CA PHE A 24 19.73 -78.22 -27.43
C PHE A 24 18.22 -78.31 -27.64
N VAL A 25 17.63 -79.51 -27.53
CA VAL A 25 16.19 -79.73 -27.78
C VAL A 25 15.32 -79.09 -26.69
N SER A 26 15.72 -79.23 -25.41
CA SER A 26 15.00 -78.62 -24.28
C SER A 26 15.07 -77.08 -24.28
N HIS A 27 16.19 -76.52 -24.75
CA HIS A 27 16.38 -75.07 -24.89
C HIS A 27 15.69 -74.50 -26.14
N TRP A 28 15.36 -75.33 -27.14
CA TRP A 28 14.60 -74.93 -28.31
C TRP A 28 13.08 -74.93 -28.04
N GLU A 29 12.56 -75.93 -27.31
CA GLU A 29 11.14 -75.98 -26.90
C GLU A 29 10.74 -74.85 -25.92
N GLN A 30 11.63 -74.43 -25.02
CA GLN A 30 11.34 -73.35 -24.06
C GLN A 30 11.32 -71.94 -24.70
N ASN A 31 11.99 -71.74 -25.84
CA ASN A 31 12.15 -70.42 -26.46
C ASN A 31 11.17 -70.17 -27.62
N ALA A 32 10.30 -71.12 -27.95
CA ALA A 32 9.26 -70.96 -28.96
C ALA A 32 7.99 -71.75 -28.60
N PRO A 33 7.14 -71.25 -27.67
CA PRO A 33 5.88 -71.91 -27.35
C PRO A 33 4.96 -71.90 -28.57
N LEU A 34 4.66 -73.09 -29.10
CA LEU A 34 3.72 -73.31 -30.20
C LEU A 34 2.31 -72.89 -29.77
N SER A 35 1.58 -72.17 -30.62
CA SER A 35 0.18 -71.80 -30.33
C SER A 35 -0.72 -73.03 -30.28
N GLU A 36 -1.85 -72.97 -29.57
CA GLU A 36 -2.83 -74.09 -29.51
C GLU A 36 -3.25 -74.56 -30.91
N GLN A 37 -3.32 -73.65 -31.89
CA GLN A 37 -3.63 -73.99 -33.29
C GLN A 37 -2.50 -74.77 -33.98
N GLN A 38 -1.24 -74.47 -33.66
CA GLN A 38 -0.08 -75.20 -34.19
C GLN A 38 0.07 -76.57 -33.52
N GLN A 39 -0.19 -76.67 -32.23
CA GLN A 39 -0.25 -77.95 -31.52
C GLN A 39 -1.40 -78.83 -32.05
N ALA A 40 -2.57 -78.25 -32.29
CA ALA A 40 -3.69 -78.94 -32.94
C ALA A 40 -3.32 -79.40 -34.37
N ALA A 41 -2.61 -78.59 -35.15
CA ALA A 41 -2.14 -78.97 -36.48
C ALA A 41 -1.11 -80.12 -36.43
N ILE A 42 -0.21 -80.12 -35.44
CA ILE A 42 0.76 -81.21 -35.23
C ILE A 42 0.05 -82.49 -34.80
N LEU A 43 -0.97 -82.42 -33.93
CA LEU A 43 -1.80 -83.57 -33.55
C LEU A 43 -2.64 -84.08 -34.74
N THR A 44 -3.11 -83.18 -35.60
CA THR A 44 -3.83 -83.55 -36.83
C THR A 44 -2.90 -84.21 -37.84
N LEU A 45 -1.66 -83.72 -37.97
CA LEU A 45 -0.62 -84.32 -38.80
C LEU A 45 -0.14 -85.66 -38.23
N SER A 46 -0.01 -85.81 -36.91
CA SER A 46 0.37 -87.08 -36.29
C SER A 46 -0.73 -88.14 -36.46
N HIS A 47 -2.00 -87.75 -36.35
CA HIS A 47 -3.14 -88.61 -36.68
C HIS A 47 -3.15 -89.00 -38.18
N ALA A 48 -2.91 -88.04 -39.08
CA ALA A 48 -2.84 -88.30 -40.52
C ALA A 48 -1.63 -89.17 -40.94
N VAL A 49 -0.54 -89.15 -40.16
CA VAL A 49 0.62 -90.03 -40.35
C VAL A 49 0.37 -91.42 -39.75
N ALA A 50 -0.36 -91.51 -38.64
CA ALA A 50 -0.76 -92.78 -38.03
C ALA A 50 -1.77 -93.56 -38.88
N GLU A 51 -2.59 -92.88 -39.69
CA GLU A 51 -3.57 -93.51 -40.60
C GLU A 51 -3.05 -93.75 -42.03
N ARG A 52 -1.76 -93.54 -42.32
CA ARG A 52 -1.21 -93.89 -43.64
C ARG A 52 -1.09 -95.41 -43.80
N PRO A 53 -1.72 -96.03 -44.82
CA PRO A 53 -1.49 -97.43 -45.12
C PRO A 53 -0.04 -97.64 -45.57
N CYS A 54 0.60 -98.69 -45.06
CA CYS A 54 1.98 -99.05 -45.38
C CYS A 54 2.13 -99.34 -46.89
N PRO A 55 3.24 -98.96 -47.55
CA PRO A 55 3.46 -99.26 -48.96
C PRO A 55 3.34 -100.76 -49.25
N HIS A 56 2.63 -101.15 -50.31
CA HIS A 56 2.34 -102.55 -50.67
C HIS A 56 3.55 -103.50 -50.85
N LYS A 57 4.79 -102.99 -50.77
CA LYS A 57 6.02 -103.79 -50.82
C LYS A 57 6.51 -104.30 -49.45
N LEU A 58 5.84 -103.95 -48.35
CA LEU A 58 6.20 -104.35 -46.98
C LEU A 58 5.10 -105.15 -46.25
N ALA A 59 3.96 -105.43 -46.90
CA ALA A 59 2.79 -106.12 -46.33
C ALA A 59 2.57 -107.55 -46.85
N GLN A 60 3.42 -108.04 -47.74
CA GLN A 60 3.49 -109.45 -48.14
C GLN A 60 4.83 -110.00 -47.66
N ASP A 61 4.76 -111.12 -46.95
CA ASP A 61 5.86 -111.96 -46.49
C ASP A 61 6.42 -111.69 -45.09
N HIS A 62 5.53 -111.72 -44.10
CA HIS A 62 5.78 -112.60 -42.96
C HIS A 62 4.49 -113.31 -42.51
N ILE A 63 4.64 -114.61 -42.19
CA ILE A 63 3.68 -115.60 -41.67
C ILE A 63 3.09 -116.47 -42.82
N SER A 64 3.56 -117.69 -43.08
CA SER A 64 3.86 -118.76 -42.13
C SER A 64 5.07 -119.60 -42.49
N ARG A 65 5.86 -119.81 -41.44
CA ARG A 65 7.06 -120.64 -41.30
C ARG A 65 6.61 -121.90 -40.55
N GLN A 66 6.85 -123.10 -41.08
CA GLN A 66 7.46 -124.22 -40.34
C GLN A 66 7.30 -125.59 -41.04
N ASN A 67 8.45 -126.28 -41.06
CA ASN A 67 8.62 -127.72 -40.84
C ASN A 67 7.99 -128.71 -41.81
N SER A 68 8.80 -129.17 -42.77
CA SER A 68 9.24 -130.58 -42.94
C SER A 68 10.05 -130.63 -44.24
N GLY A 69 11.28 -131.13 -44.28
CA GLY A 69 11.66 -132.43 -43.75
C GLY A 69 11.75 -133.40 -44.91
N LEU A 70 12.96 -133.48 -45.47
CA LEU A 70 13.59 -134.70 -45.98
C LEU A 70 13.18 -135.32 -47.34
N SER A 71 14.26 -135.56 -48.09
CA SER A 71 14.61 -136.81 -48.77
C SER A 71 13.88 -137.22 -50.05
N VAL A 72 14.67 -137.31 -51.12
CA VAL A 72 14.95 -138.54 -51.87
C VAL A 72 13.90 -139.64 -51.71
N SER A 73 13.10 -139.88 -52.75
CA SER A 73 12.69 -141.22 -53.15
C SER A 73 11.97 -141.18 -54.50
N THR A 74 12.66 -141.72 -55.52
CA THR A 74 12.13 -142.65 -56.53
C THR A 74 10.61 -142.76 -56.71
N LYS A 75 10.13 -142.30 -57.87
CA LYS A 75 9.05 -142.92 -58.67
C LYS A 75 9.37 -142.60 -60.14
N GLY A 76 9.57 -143.54 -61.07
CA GLY A 76 9.06 -144.90 -61.16
C GLY A 76 7.66 -144.88 -61.77
N ASN A 77 7.59 -145.00 -63.11
CA ASN A 77 6.46 -145.44 -63.95
C ASN A 77 5.13 -144.65 -63.88
N ALA A 78 4.33 -144.49 -64.92
CA ALA A 78 4.41 -144.73 -66.35
C ALA A 78 3.11 -144.16 -66.95
N LEU A 79 3.17 -143.54 -68.13
CA LEU A 79 2.39 -143.87 -69.33
C LEU A 79 2.31 -142.67 -70.28
N GLY A 80 3.11 -142.72 -71.35
CA GLY A 80 2.83 -142.04 -72.61
C GLY A 80 3.87 -141.00 -73.05
N LEU A 81 5.04 -141.43 -73.54
CA LEU A 81 5.41 -141.23 -74.95
C LEU A 81 6.71 -142.00 -75.27
N GLU A 82 6.68 -142.67 -76.41
CA GLU A 82 7.58 -143.70 -76.91
C GLU A 82 9.06 -143.27 -77.03
N GLY A 83 9.95 -144.26 -76.94
CA GLY A 83 11.22 -144.19 -77.67
C GLY A 83 12.50 -144.36 -76.84
N SER A 84 12.72 -145.56 -76.30
CA SER A 84 14.08 -146.04 -76.03
C SER A 84 14.87 -146.11 -77.34
N GLY A 85 15.78 -145.16 -77.57
CA GLY A 85 16.80 -145.22 -78.61
C GLY A 85 18.17 -145.45 -77.97
N THR A 86 18.56 -146.71 -77.83
CA THR A 86 19.96 -147.11 -77.65
C THR A 86 20.83 -146.44 -78.71
N ILE A 87 21.81 -145.64 -78.30
CA ILE A 87 23.07 -145.46 -79.04
C ILE A 87 24.13 -146.02 -78.10
N GLU A 88 24.23 -147.34 -77.96
CA GLU A 88 25.21 -148.10 -78.76
C GLU A 88 26.27 -147.19 -79.38
N ALA A 89 27.23 -146.82 -78.55
CA ALA A 89 28.54 -146.39 -79.00
C ALA A 89 29.18 -147.56 -79.76
N VAL A 90 29.03 -147.58 -81.08
CA VAL A 90 29.94 -148.35 -81.94
C VAL A 90 31.23 -147.54 -82.05
N LEU A 91 31.99 -147.53 -80.96
CA LEU A 91 33.34 -146.99 -80.89
C LEU A 91 34.27 -147.95 -81.64
N VAL A 92 34.46 -147.71 -82.93
CA VAL A 92 35.35 -148.55 -83.76
C VAL A 92 36.82 -148.11 -83.64
N ASN A 93 37.16 -147.04 -82.89
CA ASN A 93 38.53 -146.50 -82.91
C ASN A 93 39.02 -145.82 -81.60
N THR A 94 40.21 -146.22 -81.14
CA THR A 94 40.89 -145.85 -79.87
C THR A 94 41.15 -144.34 -79.69
N ASN A 95 41.23 -143.58 -80.78
CA ASN A 95 41.53 -142.14 -80.76
C ASN A 95 40.38 -141.27 -80.21
N GLN A 96 39.16 -141.79 -80.12
CA GLN A 96 38.03 -141.03 -79.56
C GLN A 96 38.03 -141.00 -78.01
N PHE A 97 38.70 -141.95 -77.35
CA PHE A 97 38.74 -142.04 -75.88
C PHE A 97 39.68 -141.01 -75.24
N TYR A 98 40.90 -140.86 -75.77
CA TYR A 98 41.89 -139.93 -75.19
C TYR A 98 41.47 -138.47 -75.33
N LYS A 99 40.78 -138.11 -76.42
CA LYS A 99 40.28 -136.75 -76.62
C LYS A 99 39.28 -136.36 -75.53
N TRP A 100 38.34 -137.26 -75.22
CA TRP A 100 37.36 -137.07 -74.15
C TRP A 100 37.99 -136.91 -72.76
N PHE A 101 39.04 -137.66 -72.43
CA PHE A 101 39.69 -137.58 -71.11
C PHE A 101 40.44 -136.25 -70.88
N THR A 102 41.11 -135.74 -71.92
CA THR A 102 41.90 -134.48 -71.83
C THR A 102 40.99 -133.26 -71.68
N ASP A 103 39.81 -133.29 -72.31
CA ASP A 103 38.78 -132.27 -72.16
C ASP A 103 38.20 -132.23 -70.73
N LEU A 104 38.16 -133.38 -70.03
CA LEU A 104 37.69 -133.45 -68.64
C LEU A 104 38.69 -132.80 -67.66
N GLU A 105 40.00 -133.04 -67.81
CA GLU A 105 41.01 -132.54 -66.86
C GLU A 105 41.22 -131.02 -66.96
N THR A 106 41.13 -130.46 -68.17
CA THR A 106 41.22 -129.01 -68.40
C THR A 106 40.03 -128.25 -67.82
N ALA A 107 38.83 -128.85 -67.86
CA ALA A 107 37.64 -128.29 -67.24
C ALA A 107 37.80 -128.14 -65.71
N MET A 108 38.40 -129.12 -65.03
CA MET A 108 38.54 -129.11 -63.57
C MET A 108 39.48 -128.02 -63.01
N LYS A 109 40.63 -127.76 -63.65
CA LYS A 109 41.57 -126.71 -63.19
C LYS A 109 41.01 -125.31 -63.37
N SER A 110 40.30 -125.08 -64.47
CA SER A 110 39.62 -123.81 -64.75
C SER A 110 38.61 -123.46 -63.66
N GLU A 111 37.88 -124.44 -63.11
CA GLU A 111 36.83 -124.18 -62.12
C GLU A 111 37.37 -123.71 -60.75
N THR A 112 38.57 -124.12 -60.34
CA THR A 112 39.14 -123.73 -59.04
C THR A 112 39.88 -122.39 -59.05
N GLU A 113 40.58 -122.05 -60.13
CA GLU A 113 41.29 -120.76 -60.25
C GLU A 113 40.31 -119.60 -60.45
N GLU A 114 39.20 -119.85 -61.16
CA GLU A 114 38.14 -118.87 -61.38
C GLU A 114 37.56 -118.35 -60.05
N LYS A 115 37.39 -119.22 -59.04
CA LYS A 115 36.83 -118.87 -57.72
C LYS A 115 37.69 -117.84 -56.96
N TYR A 116 39.03 -118.00 -56.94
CA TYR A 116 39.91 -117.05 -56.25
C TYR A 116 40.11 -115.75 -57.03
N ARG A 117 40.19 -115.80 -58.36
CA ARG A 117 40.18 -114.59 -59.20
C ARG A 117 38.92 -113.79 -59.00
N GLN A 118 37.77 -114.45 -58.87
CA GLN A 118 36.50 -113.80 -58.62
C GLN A 118 36.44 -113.16 -57.22
N TYR A 119 37.04 -113.78 -56.21
CA TYR A 119 37.13 -113.19 -54.87
C TYR A 119 38.06 -111.96 -54.81
N VAL A 120 39.25 -112.03 -55.44
CA VAL A 120 40.17 -110.88 -55.53
C VAL A 120 39.53 -109.74 -56.31
N LYS A 121 38.89 -110.05 -57.44
CA LYS A 121 38.13 -109.06 -58.22
C LYS A 121 37.04 -108.39 -57.38
N THR A 122 36.31 -109.17 -56.57
CA THR A 122 35.30 -108.63 -55.66
C THR A 122 35.92 -107.70 -54.60
N LEU A 123 37.09 -108.05 -54.04
CA LEU A 123 37.78 -107.21 -53.06
C LEU A 123 38.34 -105.93 -53.67
N THR A 124 38.92 -106.00 -54.87
CA THR A 124 39.38 -104.82 -55.62
C THR A 124 38.22 -103.91 -55.98
N ASP A 125 37.09 -104.46 -56.43
CA ASP A 125 35.86 -103.69 -56.69
C ASP A 125 35.37 -103.00 -55.41
N ARG A 126 35.45 -103.68 -54.25
CA ARG A 126 35.07 -103.08 -52.95
C ARG A 126 36.01 -101.96 -52.52
N ILE A 127 37.33 -102.09 -52.71
CA ILE A 127 38.29 -101.03 -52.41
C ILE A 127 38.06 -99.83 -53.33
N GLN A 128 37.87 -100.04 -54.64
CA GLN A 128 37.52 -98.97 -55.57
C GLN A 128 36.18 -98.30 -55.21
N THR A 129 35.22 -99.07 -54.71
CA THR A 129 33.96 -98.51 -54.19
C THR A 129 34.22 -97.64 -52.96
N CYS A 130 35.06 -98.09 -52.01
CA CYS A 130 35.42 -97.31 -50.83
C CYS A 130 36.20 -96.03 -51.18
N ASP A 131 37.15 -96.09 -52.11
CA ASP A 131 37.89 -94.92 -52.60
C ASP A 131 36.96 -93.95 -53.34
N GLY A 132 36.00 -94.47 -54.10
CA GLY A 132 34.95 -93.67 -54.73
C GLY A 132 34.05 -92.97 -53.70
N ILE A 133 33.71 -93.65 -52.60
CA ILE A 133 32.96 -93.05 -51.49
C ILE A 133 33.80 -92.00 -50.77
N LEU A 134 35.09 -92.25 -50.52
CA LEU A 134 35.99 -91.27 -49.89
C LEU A 134 36.15 -90.02 -50.75
N HIS A 135 36.35 -90.16 -52.05
CA HIS A 135 36.36 -89.01 -52.97
C HIS A 135 35.04 -88.25 -52.95
N GLN A 136 33.90 -88.95 -52.96
CA GLN A 136 32.60 -88.29 -52.82
C GLN A 136 32.45 -87.56 -51.48
N VAL A 137 32.98 -88.12 -50.39
CA VAL A 137 32.98 -87.46 -49.07
C VAL A 137 33.86 -86.21 -49.09
N ASP A 138 35.07 -86.28 -49.65
CA ASP A 138 35.97 -85.14 -49.78
C ASP A 138 35.36 -84.03 -50.66
N ASP A 139 34.78 -84.39 -51.82
CA ASP A 139 34.05 -83.45 -52.67
C ASP A 139 32.88 -82.79 -51.93
N THR A 140 32.13 -83.56 -51.14
CA THR A 140 31.03 -83.01 -50.33
C THR A 140 31.51 -82.11 -49.20
N LEU A 141 32.67 -82.40 -48.59
CA LEU A 141 33.28 -81.54 -47.57
C LEU A 141 33.77 -80.22 -48.18
N ASP A 142 34.37 -80.25 -49.37
CA ASP A 142 34.78 -79.05 -50.10
C ASP A 142 33.57 -78.20 -50.50
N LEU A 143 32.49 -78.82 -50.97
CA LEU A 143 31.20 -78.16 -51.19
C LEU A 143 30.63 -77.54 -49.91
N PHE A 144 30.77 -78.21 -48.76
CA PHE A 144 30.31 -77.68 -47.48
C PHE A 144 31.15 -76.50 -47.00
N ASN A 145 32.47 -76.55 -47.22
CA ASN A 145 33.39 -75.44 -46.92
C ASN A 145 33.09 -74.22 -47.80
N GLU A 146 32.86 -74.43 -49.10
CA GLU A 146 32.45 -73.36 -50.01
C GLU A 146 31.08 -72.79 -49.61
N LEU A 147 30.12 -73.65 -49.26
CA LEU A 147 28.81 -73.20 -48.77
C LEU A 147 28.94 -72.39 -47.47
N GLN A 148 29.82 -72.79 -46.55
CA GLN A 148 30.08 -72.06 -45.32
C GLN A 148 30.70 -70.68 -45.60
N LEU A 149 31.66 -70.59 -46.53
CA LEU A 149 32.25 -69.33 -46.97
C LEU A 149 31.20 -68.41 -47.62
N GLN A 150 30.37 -68.94 -48.52
CA GLN A 150 29.30 -68.18 -49.15
C GLN A 150 28.24 -67.74 -48.13
N HIS A 151 27.87 -68.61 -47.18
CA HIS A 151 26.95 -68.25 -46.11
C HIS A 151 27.52 -67.13 -45.24
N GLN A 152 28.80 -67.18 -44.88
CA GLN A 152 29.46 -66.11 -44.13
C GLN A 152 29.53 -64.80 -44.93
N ALA A 153 29.79 -64.87 -46.24
CA ALA A 153 29.78 -63.71 -47.13
C ALA A 153 28.37 -63.10 -47.26
N VAL A 154 27.33 -63.93 -47.36
CA VAL A 154 25.93 -63.47 -47.39
C VAL A 154 25.53 -62.90 -46.03
N ALA A 155 25.88 -63.54 -44.92
CA ALA A 155 25.57 -63.06 -43.58
C ALA A 155 26.24 -61.70 -43.29
N THR A 156 27.51 -61.53 -43.68
CA THR A 156 28.22 -60.25 -43.54
C THR A 156 27.59 -59.17 -44.43
N LYS A 157 27.32 -59.44 -45.71
CA LYS A 157 26.64 -58.49 -46.61
C LYS A 157 25.21 -58.16 -46.15
N THR A 158 24.46 -59.13 -45.65
CA THR A 158 23.10 -58.92 -45.14
C THR A 158 23.13 -58.10 -43.86
N LYS A 159 24.09 -58.34 -42.97
CA LYS A 159 24.30 -57.53 -41.77
C LYS A 159 24.69 -56.10 -42.11
N THR A 160 25.63 -55.88 -43.05
CA THR A 160 26.01 -54.52 -43.44
C THR A 160 24.86 -53.77 -44.12
N LEU A 161 24.04 -54.46 -44.92
CA LEU A 161 22.83 -53.91 -45.51
C LEU A 161 21.79 -53.58 -44.43
N HIS A 162 21.54 -54.51 -43.49
CA HIS A 162 20.62 -54.30 -42.38
C HIS A 162 21.05 -53.12 -41.51
N ASP A 163 22.33 -53.05 -41.12
CA ASP A 163 22.90 -51.94 -40.37
C ASP A 163 22.79 -50.61 -41.15
N ALA A 164 22.90 -50.63 -42.48
CA ALA A 164 22.71 -49.45 -43.32
C ALA A 164 21.23 -49.03 -43.41
N CYS A 165 20.31 -49.99 -43.57
CA CYS A 165 18.87 -49.75 -43.55
C CYS A 165 18.41 -49.20 -42.19
N ASP A 166 18.89 -49.76 -41.09
CA ASP A 166 18.57 -49.29 -39.74
C ASP A 166 19.09 -47.86 -39.52
N ARG A 167 20.30 -47.55 -39.97
CA ARG A 167 20.81 -46.17 -39.96
C ARG A 167 19.91 -45.22 -40.76
N LEU A 168 19.48 -45.61 -41.95
CA LEU A 168 18.59 -44.80 -42.78
C LEU A 168 17.19 -44.64 -42.16
N VAL A 169 16.66 -45.65 -41.48
CA VAL A 169 15.38 -45.57 -40.77
C VAL A 169 15.47 -44.60 -39.60
N ILE A 170 16.56 -44.67 -38.82
CA ILE A 170 16.81 -43.73 -37.71
C ILE A 170 16.97 -42.31 -38.24
N GLU A 171 17.71 -42.12 -39.34
CA GLU A 171 17.89 -40.80 -39.95
C GLU A 171 16.57 -40.24 -40.48
N LYS A 172 15.77 -41.06 -41.17
CA LYS A 172 14.42 -40.67 -41.62
C LYS A 172 13.53 -40.25 -40.46
N GLN A 173 13.51 -41.01 -39.36
CA GLN A 173 12.71 -40.69 -38.19
C GLN A 173 13.14 -39.35 -37.58
N ARG A 174 14.45 -39.13 -37.44
CA ARG A 174 15.01 -37.87 -36.96
C ARG A 174 14.66 -36.68 -37.87
N LEU A 175 14.67 -36.89 -39.20
CA LEU A 175 14.29 -35.85 -40.16
C LEU A 175 12.78 -35.54 -40.09
N ILE A 176 11.93 -36.53 -39.85
CA ILE A 176 10.48 -36.33 -39.65
C ILE A 176 10.24 -35.52 -38.37
N GLU A 177 10.85 -35.91 -37.25
CA GLU A 177 10.74 -35.17 -35.99
C GLU A 177 11.25 -33.73 -36.13
N PHE A 178 12.33 -33.53 -36.87
CA PHE A 178 12.85 -32.20 -37.18
C PHE A 178 11.88 -31.39 -38.05
N ALA A 179 11.28 -32.00 -39.08
CA ALA A 179 10.29 -31.36 -39.93
C ALA A 179 9.01 -30.99 -39.17
N GLU A 180 8.53 -31.85 -38.27
CA GLU A 180 7.39 -31.58 -37.40
C GLU A 180 7.70 -30.45 -36.41
N ALA A 181 8.89 -30.45 -35.82
CA ALA A 181 9.36 -29.37 -34.96
C ALA A 181 9.42 -28.03 -35.72
N LEU A 182 9.96 -28.01 -36.95
CA LEU A 182 9.94 -26.81 -37.79
C LEU A 182 8.52 -26.35 -38.11
N ARG A 183 7.64 -27.27 -38.51
CA ARG A 183 6.24 -26.95 -38.84
C ARG A 183 5.49 -26.36 -37.65
N SER A 184 5.69 -26.89 -36.44
CA SER A 184 5.07 -26.36 -35.23
C SER A 184 5.48 -24.91 -34.93
N LYS A 185 6.74 -24.56 -35.21
CA LYS A 185 7.28 -23.20 -35.05
C LYS A 185 6.80 -22.26 -36.16
N LEU A 186 6.72 -22.76 -37.39
CA LEU A 186 6.32 -21.99 -38.58
C LEU A 186 4.82 -21.70 -38.59
N ASN A 187 4.01 -22.55 -37.96
CA ASN A 187 2.56 -22.36 -37.82
C ASN A 187 2.19 -20.97 -37.25
N TYR A 188 2.93 -20.45 -36.27
CA TYR A 188 2.66 -19.11 -35.72
C TYR A 188 2.84 -17.98 -36.75
N PHE A 189 3.71 -18.17 -37.75
CA PHE A 189 3.96 -17.22 -38.82
C PHE A 189 2.94 -17.37 -39.96
N ASP A 190 2.57 -18.60 -40.33
CA ASP A 190 1.54 -18.88 -41.33
C ASP A 190 0.17 -18.32 -40.91
N GLU A 191 -0.11 -18.33 -39.61
CA GLU A 191 -1.34 -17.77 -39.04
C GLU A 191 -1.47 -16.26 -39.28
N LEU A 192 -0.40 -15.54 -39.64
CA LEU A 192 -0.50 -14.13 -40.01
C LEU A 192 -1.48 -13.92 -41.16
N GLU A 193 -1.43 -14.75 -42.21
CA GLU A 193 -2.30 -14.60 -43.38
C GLU A 193 -3.76 -14.92 -43.03
N ASN A 194 -3.97 -15.97 -42.22
CA ASN A 194 -5.28 -16.35 -41.71
C ASN A 194 -5.90 -15.24 -40.85
N ILE A 195 -5.15 -14.73 -39.87
CA ILE A 195 -5.60 -13.65 -38.99
C ILE A 195 -5.85 -12.36 -39.78
N SER A 196 -4.94 -12.02 -40.70
CA SER A 196 -5.04 -10.86 -41.59
C SER A 196 -6.32 -10.90 -42.42
N THR A 197 -6.55 -11.97 -43.19
CA THR A 197 -7.73 -12.10 -44.06
C THR A 197 -9.04 -11.98 -43.28
N ASN A 198 -9.10 -12.53 -42.07
CA ASN A 198 -10.25 -12.42 -41.17
C ASN A 198 -10.48 -10.97 -40.68
N PHE A 199 -9.44 -10.24 -40.23
CA PHE A 199 -9.58 -8.85 -39.76
C PHE A 199 -9.73 -7.80 -40.88
N TYR A 200 -9.34 -8.13 -42.11
CA TYR A 200 -9.62 -7.30 -43.29
C TYR A 200 -11.00 -7.58 -43.91
N SER A 201 -11.66 -8.67 -43.54
CA SER A 201 -13.00 -8.97 -44.04
C SER A 201 -14.03 -7.93 -43.55
N PRO A 202 -14.93 -7.45 -44.43
CA PRO A 202 -15.92 -6.43 -44.07
C PRO A 202 -17.00 -6.94 -43.11
N ASN A 203 -17.11 -8.26 -42.94
CA ASN A 203 -18.09 -8.92 -42.06
C ASN A 203 -17.55 -9.16 -40.64
N MET A 204 -16.28 -8.85 -40.37
CA MET A 204 -15.71 -9.01 -39.04
C MET A 204 -16.19 -7.90 -38.12
N ASN A 205 -16.93 -8.27 -37.08
CA ASN A 205 -17.39 -7.37 -36.03
C ASN A 205 -17.03 -7.94 -34.66
N VAL A 206 -16.91 -7.05 -33.68
CA VAL A 206 -16.58 -7.39 -32.28
C VAL A 206 -17.64 -8.30 -31.65
N VAL A 207 -18.88 -8.24 -32.15
CA VAL A 207 -20.01 -9.08 -31.73
C VAL A 207 -19.89 -10.53 -32.21
N ASN A 208 -19.03 -10.81 -33.21
CA ASN A 208 -18.84 -12.18 -33.69
C ASN A 208 -18.11 -13.01 -32.62
N GLU A 209 -18.64 -14.19 -32.29
CA GLU A 209 -18.05 -15.10 -31.30
C GLU A 209 -16.59 -15.47 -31.62
N ASN A 210 -16.22 -15.47 -32.90
CA ASN A 210 -14.87 -15.78 -33.38
C ASN A 210 -13.86 -14.65 -33.17
N PHE A 211 -14.30 -13.42 -32.84
CA PHE A 211 -13.42 -12.26 -32.71
C PHE A 211 -12.47 -12.39 -31.50
N LEU A 212 -12.99 -12.74 -30.32
CA LEU A 212 -12.18 -12.87 -29.09
C LEU A 212 -11.17 -14.03 -29.15
N PRO A 213 -11.51 -15.23 -29.67
CA PRO A 213 -10.54 -16.30 -29.92
C PRO A 213 -9.46 -15.90 -30.93
N LEU A 214 -9.81 -15.22 -32.02
CA LEU A 214 -8.84 -14.73 -33.00
C LEU A 214 -7.88 -13.69 -32.39
N LEU A 215 -8.39 -12.81 -31.53
CA LEU A 215 -7.56 -11.85 -30.80
C LEU A 215 -6.60 -12.56 -29.82
N LYS A 216 -7.08 -13.60 -29.12
CA LYS A 216 -6.22 -14.43 -28.27
C LYS A 216 -5.13 -15.14 -29.07
N ARG A 217 -5.48 -15.71 -30.23
CA ARG A 217 -4.51 -16.35 -31.13
C ARG A 217 -3.46 -15.36 -31.63
N LEU A 218 -3.87 -14.13 -31.98
CA LEU A 218 -2.96 -13.05 -32.34
C LEU A 218 -2.02 -12.68 -31.19
N ASP A 219 -2.55 -12.60 -29.97
CA ASP A 219 -1.75 -12.34 -28.77
C ASP A 219 -0.70 -13.42 -28.49
N ASP A 220 -1.05 -14.70 -28.72
CA ASP A 220 -0.15 -15.85 -28.60
C ASP A 220 0.96 -15.78 -29.67
N CYS A 221 0.61 -15.44 -30.92
CA CYS A 221 1.58 -15.24 -31.99
C CYS A 221 2.56 -14.10 -31.66
N ILE A 222 2.08 -12.98 -31.13
CA ILE A 222 2.93 -11.86 -30.70
C ILE A 222 3.91 -12.31 -29.63
N SER A 223 3.43 -12.95 -28.55
CA SER A 223 4.31 -13.42 -27.47
C SER A 223 5.32 -14.46 -27.93
N TYR A 224 4.93 -15.34 -28.86
CA TYR A 224 5.85 -16.31 -29.45
C TYR A 224 6.96 -15.62 -30.26
N VAL A 225 6.63 -14.64 -31.09
CA VAL A 225 7.61 -13.89 -31.88
C VAL A 225 8.53 -13.04 -30.99
N GLU A 226 7.99 -12.38 -29.96
CA GLU A 226 8.76 -11.60 -28.99
C GLU A 226 9.76 -12.45 -28.19
N SER A 227 9.38 -13.67 -27.81
CA SER A 227 10.28 -14.60 -27.11
C SER A 227 11.39 -15.18 -28.00
N ASN A 228 11.26 -15.06 -29.34
CA ASN A 228 12.21 -15.60 -30.32
C ASN A 228 12.72 -14.51 -31.28
N PRO A 229 13.49 -13.52 -30.80
CA PRO A 229 14.03 -12.45 -31.65
C PRO A 229 15.12 -12.91 -32.63
N GLN A 230 15.65 -14.13 -32.44
CA GLN A 230 16.74 -14.69 -33.24
C GLN A 230 16.28 -15.23 -34.61
N TYR A 231 14.97 -15.40 -34.83
CA TYR A 231 14.46 -15.91 -36.11
C TYR A 231 14.56 -14.87 -37.22
N ALA A 232 14.81 -15.34 -38.45
CA ALA A 232 14.87 -14.49 -39.62
C ALA A 232 13.54 -13.74 -39.81
N GLU A 233 13.64 -12.42 -40.06
CA GLU A 233 12.48 -11.53 -40.26
C GLU A 233 11.49 -11.45 -39.09
N SER A 234 11.83 -11.97 -37.90
CA SER A 234 10.99 -11.95 -36.69
C SER A 234 10.44 -10.55 -36.37
N ILE A 235 11.30 -9.53 -36.47
CA ILE A 235 10.94 -8.12 -36.23
C ILE A 235 9.89 -7.62 -37.24
N VAL A 236 9.98 -8.04 -38.51
CA VAL A 236 9.02 -7.63 -39.55
C VAL A 236 7.65 -8.25 -39.30
N TYR A 237 7.62 -9.53 -38.93
CA TYR A 237 6.37 -10.21 -38.54
C TYR A 237 5.77 -9.60 -37.28
N LEU A 238 6.59 -9.27 -36.28
CA LEU A 238 6.14 -8.62 -35.06
C LEU A 238 5.40 -7.30 -35.36
N VAL A 239 5.98 -6.45 -36.21
CA VAL A 239 5.34 -5.19 -36.62
C VAL A 239 4.00 -5.45 -37.32
N LYS A 240 3.93 -6.45 -38.20
CA LYS A 240 2.67 -6.82 -38.89
C LYS A 240 1.61 -7.32 -37.89
N PHE A 241 1.99 -8.16 -36.92
CA PHE A 241 1.07 -8.62 -35.88
C PHE A 241 0.61 -7.46 -34.98
N GLN A 242 1.49 -6.55 -34.60
CA GLN A 242 1.14 -5.35 -33.82
C GLN A 242 0.21 -4.40 -34.59
N GLN A 243 0.36 -4.29 -35.92
CA GLN A 243 -0.57 -3.53 -36.76
C GLN A 243 -1.96 -4.16 -36.77
N LEU A 244 -2.06 -5.49 -36.90
CA LEU A 244 -3.32 -6.22 -36.81
C LEU A 244 -3.95 -6.08 -35.42
N GLN A 245 -3.13 -6.12 -34.35
CA GLN A 245 -3.59 -5.94 -32.98
C GLN A 245 -4.14 -4.53 -32.77
N SER A 246 -3.42 -3.50 -33.22
CA SER A 246 -3.87 -2.10 -33.16
C SER A 246 -5.19 -1.90 -33.91
N ARG A 247 -5.36 -2.56 -35.07
CA ARG A 247 -6.61 -2.55 -35.83
C ARG A 247 -7.75 -3.22 -35.05
N ALA A 248 -7.52 -4.42 -34.52
CA ALA A 248 -8.52 -5.15 -33.73
C ALA A 248 -8.97 -4.34 -32.51
N LEU A 249 -8.03 -3.76 -31.77
CA LEU A 249 -8.31 -2.89 -30.63
C LEU A 249 -9.06 -1.61 -31.06
N GLY A 250 -8.72 -1.03 -32.22
CA GLY A 250 -9.44 0.09 -32.81
C GLY A 250 -10.90 -0.24 -33.17
N MET A 251 -11.17 -1.48 -33.61
CA MET A 251 -12.53 -1.98 -33.83
C MET A 251 -13.30 -2.09 -32.52
N ILE A 252 -12.68 -2.61 -31.45
CA ILE A 252 -13.30 -2.67 -30.12
C ILE A 252 -13.64 -1.26 -29.63
N ARG A 253 -12.69 -0.33 -29.66
CA ARG A 253 -12.90 1.07 -29.30
C ARG A 253 -14.07 1.68 -30.07
N SER A 254 -14.13 1.45 -31.39
CA SER A 254 -15.20 1.99 -32.24
C SER A 254 -16.57 1.39 -31.91
N HIS A 255 -16.62 0.09 -31.60
CA HIS A 255 -17.83 -0.59 -31.17
C HIS A 255 -18.32 -0.07 -29.81
N VAL A 256 -17.44 0.00 -28.80
CA VAL A 256 -17.73 0.59 -27.49
C VAL A 256 -18.28 2.01 -27.64
N LEU A 257 -17.63 2.85 -28.45
CA LEU A 257 -18.09 4.21 -28.71
C LEU A 257 -19.48 4.25 -29.37
N SER A 258 -19.75 3.34 -30.31
CA SER A 258 -21.04 3.25 -31.01
C SER A 258 -22.17 2.88 -30.04
N VAL A 259 -21.96 1.85 -29.22
CA VAL A 259 -22.94 1.40 -28.22
C VAL A 259 -23.20 2.49 -27.18
N LEU A 260 -22.14 3.12 -26.65
CA LEU A 260 -22.28 4.23 -25.70
C LEU A 260 -22.99 5.44 -26.30
N LYS A 261 -22.67 5.83 -27.55
CA LYS A 261 -23.37 6.93 -28.25
C LYS A 261 -24.83 6.59 -28.52
N SER A 262 -25.14 5.34 -28.86
CA SER A 262 -26.52 4.88 -29.05
C SER A 262 -27.30 5.00 -27.73
N ALA A 263 -26.74 4.50 -26.63
CA ALA A 263 -27.33 4.61 -25.30
C ALA A 263 -27.54 6.08 -24.88
N SER A 264 -26.52 6.94 -25.05
CA SER A 264 -26.62 8.39 -24.82
C SER A 264 -27.74 9.02 -25.63
N SER A 265 -27.83 8.71 -26.93
CA SER A 265 -28.83 9.29 -27.83
C SER A 265 -30.26 8.87 -27.43
N GLN A 266 -30.44 7.62 -27.03
CA GLN A 266 -31.71 7.12 -26.52
C GLN A 266 -32.11 7.85 -25.23
N VAL A 267 -31.19 8.00 -24.27
CA VAL A 267 -31.43 8.73 -23.00
C VAL A 267 -31.80 10.19 -23.28
N GLN A 268 -31.06 10.89 -24.14
CA GLN A 268 -31.40 12.26 -24.53
C GLN A 268 -32.78 12.37 -25.19
N ALA A 269 -33.15 11.42 -26.05
CA ALA A 269 -34.47 11.39 -26.67
C ALA A 269 -35.59 11.23 -25.62
N ALA A 270 -35.39 10.37 -24.62
CA ALA A 270 -36.36 10.20 -23.54
C ALA A 270 -36.48 11.47 -22.66
N ILE A 271 -35.36 12.09 -22.29
CA ILE A 271 -35.36 13.35 -21.52
C ILE A 271 -36.11 14.45 -22.29
N ARG A 272 -35.84 14.61 -23.60
CA ARG A 272 -36.53 15.59 -24.46
C ARG A 272 -38.03 15.29 -24.60
N SER A 273 -38.41 14.02 -24.73
CA SER A 273 -39.82 13.63 -24.81
C SER A 273 -40.57 13.93 -23.51
N SER A 274 -39.89 13.77 -22.37
CA SER A 274 -40.48 14.04 -21.07
C SER A 274 -40.57 15.54 -20.75
N ALA A 275 -39.58 16.35 -21.14
CA ALA A 275 -39.60 17.80 -20.94
C ALA A 275 -40.74 18.52 -21.70
N ARG A 276 -41.30 17.88 -22.75
CA ARG A 276 -42.48 18.36 -23.46
C ARG A 276 -43.79 18.16 -22.67
N SER A 277 -43.81 17.22 -21.74
CA SER A 277 -44.87 17.05 -20.75
C SER A 277 -44.56 17.97 -19.57
N LYS A 278 -45.36 19.02 -19.34
CA LYS A 278 -45.18 19.97 -18.22
C LYS A 278 -45.34 19.37 -16.81
N ALA A 279 -45.42 18.05 -16.68
CA ALA A 279 -45.31 17.37 -15.40
C ALA A 279 -43.83 17.19 -15.07
N SER A 280 -43.35 17.93 -14.06
CA SER A 280 -42.12 17.62 -13.34
C SER A 280 -42.07 16.11 -13.08
N LEU A 281 -41.16 15.38 -13.73
CA LEU A 281 -40.95 13.98 -13.38
C LEU A 281 -40.50 13.92 -11.92
N SER A 282 -41.01 12.92 -11.20
CA SER A 282 -40.43 12.55 -9.91
C SER A 282 -39.00 12.07 -10.13
N GLU A 283 -38.10 12.49 -9.23
CA GLU A 283 -36.66 12.25 -9.22
C GLU A 283 -36.26 10.78 -9.45
N GLY A 284 -37.10 9.84 -9.01
CA GLY A 284 -36.89 8.41 -9.22
C GLY A 284 -37.03 7.94 -10.67
N VAL A 285 -37.85 8.61 -11.49
CA VAL A 285 -38.13 8.18 -12.88
C VAL A 285 -37.01 8.64 -13.83
N GLU A 286 -36.46 9.84 -13.62
CA GLU A 286 -35.33 10.34 -14.41
C GLU A 286 -34.06 9.50 -14.15
N ALA A 287 -33.75 9.20 -12.89
CA ALA A 287 -32.65 8.31 -12.53
C ALA A 287 -32.86 6.92 -13.15
N SER A 288 -34.08 6.35 -13.04
CA SER A 288 -34.38 5.05 -13.62
C SER A 288 -34.15 4.99 -15.13
N VAL A 289 -34.57 6.01 -15.89
CA VAL A 289 -34.38 6.03 -17.36
C VAL A 289 -32.90 6.22 -17.75
N ILE A 290 -32.16 7.05 -17.01
CA ILE A 290 -30.74 7.34 -17.28
C ILE A 290 -29.85 6.13 -17.01
N TYR A 291 -30.08 5.41 -15.91
CA TYR A 291 -29.23 4.31 -15.48
C TYR A 291 -29.64 2.96 -16.10
N VAL A 292 -30.93 2.67 -16.30
CA VAL A 292 -31.38 1.37 -16.85
C VAL A 292 -30.89 1.14 -18.28
N ARG A 293 -30.92 2.17 -19.13
CA ARG A 293 -30.47 2.02 -20.52
C ARG A 293 -28.96 1.84 -20.64
N PHE A 294 -28.18 2.51 -19.79
CA PHE A 294 -26.75 2.28 -19.72
C PHE A 294 -26.43 0.91 -19.12
N LYS A 295 -27.23 0.42 -18.17
CA LYS A 295 -27.07 -0.95 -17.65
C LYS A 295 -27.35 -2.03 -18.72
N ALA A 296 -28.29 -1.78 -19.63
CA ALA A 296 -28.50 -2.65 -20.79
C ALA A 296 -27.29 -2.61 -21.75
N ALA A 297 -26.77 -1.43 -22.05
CA ALA A 297 -25.54 -1.27 -22.84
C ALA A 297 -24.31 -1.93 -22.15
N ALA A 298 -24.26 -1.92 -20.81
CA ALA A 298 -23.24 -2.62 -20.05
C ALA A 298 -23.30 -4.12 -20.30
N SER A 299 -24.50 -4.72 -20.27
CA SER A 299 -24.64 -6.17 -20.53
C SER A 299 -24.18 -6.60 -21.92
N GLU A 300 -24.28 -5.73 -22.93
CA GLU A 300 -23.78 -5.97 -24.28
C GLU A 300 -22.25 -5.89 -24.35
N LEU A 301 -21.64 -4.89 -23.69
CA LEU A 301 -20.19 -4.64 -23.76
C LEU A 301 -19.38 -5.47 -22.76
N LYS A 302 -19.99 -5.96 -21.69
CA LYS A 302 -19.35 -6.70 -20.60
C LYS A 302 -18.40 -7.82 -21.05
N PRO A 303 -18.77 -8.77 -21.93
CA PRO A 303 -17.87 -9.85 -22.32
C PRO A 303 -16.60 -9.36 -23.03
N VAL A 304 -16.69 -8.24 -23.77
CA VAL A 304 -15.55 -7.66 -24.48
C VAL A 304 -14.65 -6.86 -23.54
N LEU A 305 -15.25 -6.12 -22.60
CA LEU A 305 -14.52 -5.31 -21.63
C LEU A 305 -13.80 -6.19 -20.59
N GLU A 306 -14.43 -7.24 -20.08
CA GLU A 306 -13.80 -8.20 -19.16
C GLU A 306 -12.56 -8.88 -19.78
N GLU A 307 -12.64 -9.24 -21.06
CA GLU A 307 -11.49 -9.79 -21.79
C GLU A 307 -10.35 -8.77 -21.94
N ILE A 308 -10.65 -7.48 -22.16
CA ILE A 308 -9.64 -6.42 -22.19
C ILE A 308 -9.02 -6.20 -20.80
N GLU A 309 -9.84 -6.17 -19.74
CA GLU A 309 -9.39 -6.02 -18.36
C GLU A 309 -8.47 -7.17 -17.95
N SER A 310 -8.81 -8.41 -18.32
CA SER A 310 -7.99 -9.59 -18.04
C SER A 310 -6.60 -9.55 -18.71
N ARG A 311 -6.47 -8.78 -19.81
CA ARG A 311 -5.24 -8.62 -20.60
C ARG A 311 -4.51 -7.32 -20.31
N SER A 312 -4.90 -6.59 -19.26
CA SER A 312 -4.31 -5.30 -18.84
C SER A 312 -2.81 -5.34 -18.52
N SER A 313 -2.21 -6.52 -18.38
CA SER A 313 -0.76 -6.70 -18.24
C SER A 313 0.05 -6.19 -19.44
N ARG A 314 -0.55 -6.15 -20.63
CA ARG A 314 0.06 -5.64 -21.86
C ARG A 314 -0.22 -4.14 -22.03
N LYS A 315 0.78 -3.38 -22.51
CA LYS A 315 0.71 -1.91 -22.59
C LYS A 315 -0.37 -1.42 -23.54
N GLU A 316 -0.56 -2.11 -24.66
CA GLU A 316 -1.51 -1.77 -25.72
C GLU A 316 -2.96 -1.89 -25.22
N TYR A 317 -3.24 -2.93 -24.42
CA TYR A 317 -4.56 -3.15 -23.81
C TYR A 317 -4.84 -2.13 -22.70
N MET A 318 -3.85 -1.78 -21.88
CA MET A 318 -3.97 -0.74 -20.85
C MET A 318 -4.28 0.64 -21.48
N GLN A 319 -3.65 0.97 -22.61
CA GLN A 319 -3.93 2.22 -23.34
C GLN A 319 -5.38 2.27 -23.83
N ILE A 320 -5.85 1.21 -24.49
CA ILE A 320 -7.22 1.13 -25.00
C ILE A 320 -8.25 1.10 -23.87
N LEU A 321 -7.96 0.42 -22.76
CA LEU A 321 -8.79 0.44 -21.56
C LEU A 321 -8.94 1.86 -21.02
N SER A 322 -7.83 2.60 -20.91
CA SER A 322 -7.85 4.01 -20.50
C SER A 322 -8.65 4.91 -21.46
N GLU A 323 -8.60 4.62 -22.77
CA GLU A 323 -9.42 5.32 -23.75
C GLU A 323 -10.90 4.96 -23.59
N CYS A 324 -11.24 3.70 -23.34
CA CYS A 324 -12.61 3.28 -23.08
C CYS A 324 -13.17 3.95 -21.82
N HIS A 325 -12.40 4.07 -20.74
CA HIS A 325 -12.77 4.82 -19.54
C HIS A 325 -13.06 6.29 -19.87
N LYS A 326 -12.20 6.95 -20.66
CA LYS A 326 -12.40 8.34 -21.10
C LYS A 326 -13.66 8.49 -21.96
N LEU A 327 -13.86 7.60 -22.94
CA LEU A 327 -15.04 7.62 -23.79
C LEU A 327 -16.33 7.43 -22.98
N TYR A 328 -16.33 6.52 -22.02
CA TYR A 328 -17.44 6.36 -21.07
C TYR A 328 -17.69 7.66 -20.29
N CYS A 329 -16.64 8.21 -19.66
CA CYS A 329 -16.74 9.45 -18.87
C CYS A 329 -17.25 10.63 -19.71
N GLU A 330 -16.77 10.81 -20.94
CA GLU A 330 -17.23 11.88 -21.85
C GLU A 330 -18.71 11.75 -22.20
N GLN A 331 -19.16 10.53 -22.54
CA GLN A 331 -20.56 10.28 -22.86
C GLN A 331 -21.46 10.51 -21.64
N ARG A 332 -21.07 10.00 -20.46
CA ARG A 332 -21.80 10.22 -19.20
C ARG A 332 -21.84 11.68 -18.80
N LEU A 333 -20.71 12.38 -18.87
CA LEU A 333 -20.62 13.80 -18.52
C LEU A 333 -21.57 14.64 -19.38
N SER A 334 -21.69 14.33 -20.68
CA SER A 334 -22.61 15.05 -21.58
C SER A 334 -24.09 14.97 -21.16
N LEU A 335 -24.48 13.91 -20.44
CA LEU A 335 -25.84 13.68 -19.96
C LEU A 335 -26.05 14.26 -18.56
N VAL A 336 -25.12 13.98 -17.65
CA VAL A 336 -25.26 14.27 -16.22
C VAL A 336 -24.97 15.75 -15.92
N LYS A 337 -24.05 16.38 -16.64
CA LYS A 337 -23.61 17.77 -16.39
C LYS A 337 -24.77 18.77 -16.36
N GLY A 338 -25.66 18.71 -17.36
CA GLY A 338 -26.80 19.63 -17.43
C GLY A 338 -27.78 19.48 -16.26
N ILE A 339 -28.04 18.23 -15.86
CA ILE A 339 -28.97 17.90 -14.76
C ILE A 339 -28.39 18.35 -13.42
N VAL A 340 -27.11 18.05 -13.17
CA VAL A 340 -26.41 18.46 -11.96
C VAL A 340 -26.33 19.98 -11.85
N HIS A 341 -26.01 20.67 -12.95
CA HIS A 341 -25.98 22.13 -12.97
C HIS A 341 -27.35 22.73 -12.64
N GLN A 342 -28.42 22.20 -13.24
CA GLN A 342 -29.77 22.69 -12.98
C GLN A 342 -30.13 22.51 -11.49
N ARG A 343 -29.92 21.33 -10.91
CA ARG A 343 -30.25 21.05 -9.51
C ARG A 343 -29.45 21.91 -8.52
N ILE A 344 -28.13 22.02 -8.70
CA ILE A 344 -27.30 22.89 -7.85
C ILE A 344 -27.71 24.36 -8.00
N SER A 345 -28.10 24.80 -9.20
CA SER A 345 -28.61 26.16 -9.41
C SER A 345 -29.97 26.41 -8.72
N GLU A 346 -30.81 25.38 -8.59
CA GLU A 346 -32.07 25.45 -7.86
C GLU A 346 -31.84 25.57 -6.35
N PHE A 347 -30.92 24.77 -5.78
CA PHE A 347 -30.50 24.93 -4.39
C PHE A 347 -29.93 26.33 -4.14
N THR A 348 -29.15 26.85 -5.08
CA THR A 348 -28.52 28.18 -4.98
C THR A 348 -29.53 29.32 -4.86
N LYS A 349 -30.73 29.16 -5.46
CA LYS A 349 -31.81 30.15 -5.43
C LYS A 349 -32.71 30.04 -4.20
N LYS A 350 -32.88 28.83 -3.65
CA LYS A 350 -33.87 28.54 -2.59
C LYS A 350 -33.27 28.51 -1.18
N GLU A 351 -32.00 28.15 -1.05
CA GLU A 351 -31.40 27.79 0.24
C GLU A 351 -30.33 28.79 0.72
N SER A 352 -30.13 28.84 2.05
CA SER A 352 -29.01 29.53 2.69
C SER A 352 -27.68 28.82 2.36
N LEU A 353 -26.54 29.49 2.57
CA LEU A 353 -25.23 28.93 2.23
C LEU A 353 -24.92 27.60 2.95
N SER A 354 -25.26 27.51 4.24
CA SER A 354 -25.09 26.28 5.04
C SER A 354 -25.96 25.13 4.49
N SER A 355 -27.23 25.41 4.19
CA SER A 355 -28.14 24.41 3.60
C SER A 355 -27.69 24.00 2.20
N LEU A 356 -27.31 24.96 1.35
CA LEU A 356 -26.78 24.73 0.01
C LEU A 356 -25.52 23.85 0.03
N THR A 357 -24.65 24.06 1.02
CA THR A 357 -23.43 23.25 1.16
C THR A 357 -23.79 21.81 1.52
N ARG A 358 -24.71 21.59 2.48
CA ARG A 358 -25.21 20.26 2.83
C ARG A 358 -25.92 19.57 1.66
N SER A 359 -26.92 20.22 1.06
CA SER A 359 -27.74 19.66 -0.02
C SER A 359 -26.92 19.46 -1.30
N GLY A 360 -26.07 20.41 -1.66
CA GLY A 360 -25.17 20.33 -2.81
C GLY A 360 -24.13 19.21 -2.68
N CYS A 361 -23.47 19.08 -1.51
CA CYS A 361 -22.54 17.99 -1.26
C CYS A 361 -23.27 16.64 -1.22
N ALA A 362 -24.41 16.53 -0.53
CA ALA A 362 -25.17 15.29 -0.42
C ALA A 362 -25.65 14.79 -1.79
N TYR A 363 -26.20 15.70 -2.61
CA TYR A 363 -26.63 15.39 -3.96
C TYR A 363 -25.46 14.95 -4.85
N LEU A 364 -24.34 15.67 -4.82
CA LEU A 364 -23.17 15.30 -5.62
C LEU A 364 -22.59 13.96 -5.17
N MET A 365 -22.53 13.69 -3.87
CA MET A 365 -22.12 12.39 -3.33
C MET A 365 -23.03 11.24 -3.80
N GLN A 366 -24.35 11.48 -3.86
CA GLN A 366 -25.30 10.50 -4.39
C GLN A 366 -25.06 10.24 -5.89
N VAL A 367 -24.84 11.30 -6.68
CA VAL A 367 -24.52 11.16 -8.10
C VAL A 367 -23.22 10.39 -8.30
N CYS A 368 -22.16 10.72 -7.57
CA CYS A 368 -20.89 9.98 -7.62
C CYS A 368 -21.06 8.49 -7.29
N GLN A 369 -21.88 8.17 -6.28
CA GLN A 369 -22.17 6.77 -5.93
C GLN A 369 -22.89 6.03 -7.05
N LEU A 370 -23.92 6.63 -7.66
CA LEU A 370 -24.66 6.02 -8.76
C LEU A 370 -23.78 5.85 -10.01
N GLU A 371 -22.92 6.83 -10.32
CA GLU A 371 -21.99 6.73 -11.44
C GLU A 371 -20.91 5.67 -11.19
N HIS A 372 -20.40 5.54 -9.97
CA HIS A 372 -19.44 4.50 -9.62
C HIS A 372 -20.08 3.11 -9.69
N GLN A 373 -21.30 2.94 -9.17
CA GLN A 373 -22.04 1.68 -9.34
C GLN A 373 -22.25 1.35 -10.81
N LEU A 374 -22.62 2.32 -11.65
CA LEU A 374 -22.78 2.07 -13.07
C LEU A 374 -21.44 1.71 -13.71
N PHE A 375 -20.36 2.41 -13.37
CA PHE A 375 -19.01 2.14 -13.87
C PHE A 375 -18.55 0.72 -13.53
N ASP A 376 -18.79 0.26 -12.30
CA ASP A 376 -18.49 -1.11 -11.85
C ASP A 376 -19.23 -2.19 -12.67
N HIS A 377 -20.41 -1.88 -13.21
CA HIS A 377 -21.10 -2.81 -14.12
C HIS A 377 -20.42 -2.93 -15.50
N PHE A 378 -19.66 -1.91 -15.94
CA PHE A 378 -18.90 -1.93 -17.20
C PHE A 378 -17.47 -2.44 -17.00
N PHE A 379 -16.83 -2.06 -15.89
CA PHE A 379 -15.42 -2.28 -15.61
C PHE A 379 -15.22 -2.80 -14.17
N PRO A 380 -15.51 -4.09 -13.89
CA PRO A 380 -15.41 -4.64 -12.55
C PRO A 380 -13.98 -4.66 -12.00
N SER A 381 -12.97 -4.82 -12.85
CA SER A 381 -11.57 -4.91 -12.41
C SER A 381 -10.93 -3.53 -12.24
N SER A 382 -11.41 -2.54 -13.00
CA SER A 382 -10.90 -1.16 -12.96
C SER A 382 -11.67 -0.25 -12.00
N SER A 383 -12.72 -0.75 -11.33
CA SER A 383 -13.54 0.04 -10.41
C SER A 383 -12.80 0.42 -9.12
N GLU A 384 -11.79 -0.35 -8.72
CA GLU A 384 -10.91 -0.05 -7.59
C GLU A 384 -10.02 1.19 -7.84
N ASP A 385 -9.70 1.47 -9.11
CA ASP A 385 -8.85 2.59 -9.50
C ASP A 385 -9.64 3.91 -9.53
N VAL A 386 -9.52 4.70 -8.46
CA VAL A 386 -10.15 6.04 -8.31
C VAL A 386 -9.90 6.98 -9.51
N SER A 387 -8.73 6.86 -10.14
CA SER A 387 -8.31 7.71 -11.26
C SER A 387 -9.13 7.47 -12.55
N SER A 388 -9.80 6.32 -12.67
CA SER A 388 -10.57 5.97 -13.87
C SER A 388 -11.81 6.86 -14.06
N LEU A 389 -12.44 7.29 -12.96
CA LEU A 389 -13.66 8.12 -12.96
C LEU A 389 -13.38 9.62 -12.80
N ALA A 390 -12.14 10.02 -12.53
CA ALA A 390 -11.75 11.42 -12.34
C ALA A 390 -12.20 12.36 -13.49
N PRO A 391 -12.12 11.98 -14.78
CA PRO A 391 -12.60 12.83 -15.88
C PRO A 391 -14.10 13.15 -15.84
N LEU A 392 -14.90 12.36 -15.12
CA LEU A 392 -16.33 12.59 -14.91
C LEU A 392 -16.60 13.38 -13.62
N ILE A 393 -15.94 13.03 -12.51
CA ILE A 393 -16.19 13.60 -11.19
C ILE A 393 -15.57 14.99 -11.03
N ASP A 394 -14.37 15.24 -11.57
CA ASP A 394 -13.65 16.51 -11.41
C ASP A 394 -14.44 17.69 -12.00
N PRO A 395 -15.02 17.62 -13.22
CA PRO A 395 -15.83 18.71 -13.75
C PRO A 395 -17.10 18.99 -12.92
N LEU A 396 -17.75 17.94 -12.38
CA LEU A 396 -18.96 18.09 -11.57
C LEU A 396 -18.65 18.70 -10.20
N SER A 397 -17.54 18.29 -9.58
CA SER A 397 -17.07 18.88 -8.32
C SER A 397 -16.60 20.33 -8.49
N THR A 398 -15.92 20.62 -9.59
CA THR A 398 -15.49 21.99 -9.94
C THR A 398 -16.69 22.92 -10.07
N TYR A 399 -17.80 22.47 -10.65
CA TYR A 399 -19.01 23.27 -10.73
C TYR A 399 -19.62 23.59 -9.34
N LEU A 400 -19.66 22.61 -8.43
CA LEU A 400 -20.10 22.86 -7.05
C LEU A 400 -19.19 23.90 -6.37
N TYR A 401 -17.88 23.77 -6.55
CA TYR A 401 -16.92 24.74 -6.05
C TYR A 401 -17.14 26.14 -6.62
N ASP A 402 -17.27 26.28 -7.94
CA ASP A 402 -17.45 27.57 -8.62
C ASP A 402 -18.76 28.25 -8.22
N THR A 403 -19.75 27.48 -7.78
CA THR A 403 -21.03 27.99 -7.28
C THR A 403 -20.93 28.44 -5.81
N LEU A 404 -20.21 27.69 -4.97
CA LEU A 404 -20.06 28.00 -3.55
C LEU A 404 -19.06 29.14 -3.31
N ARG A 405 -17.93 29.15 -4.03
CA ARG A 405 -16.81 30.07 -3.80
C ARG A 405 -17.22 31.55 -3.79
N PRO A 406 -18.01 32.07 -4.75
CA PRO A 406 -18.43 33.47 -4.71
C PRO A 406 -19.23 33.81 -3.46
N LYS A 407 -20.14 32.93 -3.03
CA LYS A 407 -20.92 33.16 -1.80
C LYS A 407 -20.03 33.15 -0.56
N LEU A 408 -19.10 32.18 -0.45
CA LEU A 408 -18.14 32.09 0.65
C LEU A 408 -17.27 33.34 0.78
N ILE A 409 -16.80 33.91 -0.33
CA ILE A 409 -15.97 35.14 -0.33
C ILE A 409 -16.77 36.36 0.12
N HIS A 410 -18.09 36.41 -0.05
CA HIS A 410 -18.91 37.54 0.39
C HIS A 410 -19.36 37.42 1.85
N GLU A 411 -19.30 36.23 2.45
CA GLU A 411 -19.72 36.05 3.84
C GLU A 411 -18.88 36.87 4.82
N THR A 412 -19.59 37.56 5.71
CA THR A 412 -19.03 38.45 6.74
C THR A 412 -19.13 37.86 8.14
N ASN A 413 -20.14 37.03 8.38
CA ASN A 413 -20.45 36.51 9.70
C ASN A 413 -19.52 35.34 10.07
N ILE A 414 -18.85 35.47 11.21
CA ILE A 414 -17.97 34.43 11.78
C ILE A 414 -18.77 33.18 12.15
N ASP A 415 -20.00 33.33 12.66
CA ASP A 415 -20.83 32.21 13.11
C ASP A 415 -21.24 31.29 11.97
N PHE A 416 -21.64 31.87 10.83
CA PHE A 416 -21.95 31.08 9.63
C PHE A 416 -20.70 30.40 9.05
N LEU A 417 -19.54 31.05 9.10
CA LEU A 417 -18.28 30.44 8.66
C LEU A 417 -17.88 29.27 9.57
N CYS A 418 -18.05 29.39 10.89
CA CYS A 418 -17.85 28.28 11.83
C CYS A 418 -18.81 27.12 11.56
N GLU A 419 -20.11 27.39 11.34
CA GLU A 419 -21.09 26.36 10.97
C GLU A 419 -20.67 25.63 9.68
N LEU A 420 -20.20 26.36 8.67
CA LEU A 420 -19.72 25.78 7.41
C LEU A 420 -18.50 24.88 7.60
N VAL A 421 -17.57 25.25 8.49
CA VAL A 421 -16.44 24.38 8.85
C VAL A 421 -16.94 23.10 9.50
N ASP A 422 -17.84 23.20 10.47
CA ASP A 422 -18.39 22.03 11.16
C ASP A 422 -19.14 21.11 10.18
N ILE A 423 -19.94 21.66 9.28
CA ILE A 423 -20.62 20.91 8.21
C ILE A 423 -19.60 20.17 7.35
N LEU A 424 -18.61 20.89 6.82
CA LEU A 424 -17.64 20.28 5.88
C LEU A 424 -16.75 19.26 6.58
N LYS A 425 -16.32 19.52 7.81
CA LYS A 425 -15.38 18.67 8.56
C LYS A 425 -16.06 17.48 9.22
N VAL A 426 -17.18 17.69 9.90
CA VAL A 426 -17.87 16.66 10.70
C VAL A 426 -18.89 15.91 9.84
N GLU A 427 -19.83 16.63 9.21
CA GLU A 427 -20.93 15.99 8.47
C GLU A 427 -20.43 15.40 7.13
N VAL A 428 -19.72 16.18 6.31
CA VAL A 428 -19.35 15.77 4.94
C VAL A 428 -18.09 14.91 4.92
N LEU A 429 -16.96 15.43 5.42
CA LEU A 429 -15.66 14.72 5.39
C LEU A 429 -15.57 13.62 6.46
N GLY A 430 -16.21 13.81 7.62
CA GLY A 430 -16.18 12.87 8.74
C GLY A 430 -17.14 11.70 8.58
N GLU A 431 -18.46 11.95 8.57
CA GLU A 431 -19.47 10.90 8.61
C GLU A 431 -19.76 10.26 7.24
N GLN A 432 -19.88 11.08 6.19
CA GLN A 432 -20.36 10.60 4.88
C GLN A 432 -19.24 9.99 4.01
N LEU A 433 -18.03 10.57 4.04
CA LEU A 433 -16.89 9.99 3.32
C LEU A 433 -16.38 8.68 3.95
N SER A 434 -16.37 8.57 5.28
CA SER A 434 -15.90 7.34 5.97
C SER A 434 -16.77 6.12 5.68
N ARG A 435 -18.07 6.31 5.41
CA ARG A 435 -19.01 5.23 5.05
C ARG A 435 -18.95 4.83 3.56
N ARG A 436 -18.37 5.67 2.70
CA ARG A 436 -18.44 5.54 1.22
C ARG A 436 -17.10 5.87 0.54
N SER A 437 -15.99 5.48 1.19
CA SER A 437 -14.61 5.90 0.90
C SER A 437 -14.17 5.76 -0.56
N GLU A 438 -14.46 4.63 -1.20
CA GLU A 438 -13.92 4.28 -2.52
C GLU A 438 -14.57 5.09 -3.65
N SER A 439 -15.90 5.24 -3.64
CA SER A 439 -16.65 5.96 -4.67
C SER A 439 -16.52 7.49 -4.60
N LEU A 440 -16.06 8.03 -3.47
CA LEU A 440 -15.99 9.47 -3.19
C LEU A 440 -14.58 10.06 -3.20
N ALA A 441 -13.56 9.23 -3.47
CA ALA A 441 -12.17 9.66 -3.42
C ALA A 441 -11.86 10.80 -4.41
N GLY A 442 -12.51 10.84 -5.59
CA GLY A 442 -12.38 11.95 -6.55
C GLY A 442 -12.98 13.28 -6.09
N LEU A 443 -13.95 13.28 -5.17
CA LEU A 443 -14.59 14.51 -4.66
C LEU A 443 -13.78 15.15 -3.51
N ARG A 444 -12.96 14.35 -2.82
CA ARG A 444 -12.20 14.76 -1.63
C ARG A 444 -11.29 15.98 -1.87
N PRO A 445 -10.50 16.08 -2.96
CA PRO A 445 -9.62 17.23 -3.16
C PRO A 445 -10.41 18.54 -3.30
N THR A 446 -11.55 18.51 -3.99
CA THR A 446 -12.40 19.69 -4.16
C THR A 446 -13.02 20.13 -2.84
N LEU A 447 -13.52 19.20 -2.02
CA LEU A 447 -14.08 19.51 -0.69
C LEU A 447 -13.02 20.05 0.27
N GLN A 448 -11.82 19.47 0.27
CA GLN A 448 -10.70 19.98 1.07
C GLN A 448 -10.31 21.40 0.66
N ARG A 449 -10.39 21.70 -0.64
CA ARG A 449 -10.15 23.05 -1.16
C ARG A 449 -11.23 24.05 -0.74
N ILE A 450 -12.51 23.65 -0.75
CA ILE A 450 -13.60 24.47 -0.20
C ILE A 450 -13.34 24.76 1.29
N LEU A 451 -13.00 23.72 2.06
CA LEU A 451 -12.72 23.85 3.48
C LEU A 451 -11.51 24.77 3.75
N ALA A 452 -10.46 24.68 2.95
CA ALA A 452 -9.31 25.59 3.03
C ALA A 452 -9.70 27.05 2.77
N ASP A 453 -10.51 27.32 1.74
CA ASP A 453 -11.01 28.67 1.44
C ASP A 453 -11.88 29.21 2.59
N VAL A 454 -12.70 28.35 3.22
CA VAL A 454 -13.51 28.71 4.40
C VAL A 454 -12.60 29.02 5.59
N HIS A 455 -11.56 28.22 5.84
CA HIS A 455 -10.58 28.48 6.91
C HIS A 455 -9.82 29.79 6.71
N GLU A 456 -9.38 30.09 5.49
CA GLU A 456 -8.71 31.35 5.16
C GLU A 456 -9.66 32.53 5.39
N ARG A 457 -10.90 32.40 4.93
CA ARG A 457 -11.92 33.44 5.11
C ARG A 457 -12.28 33.65 6.58
N LEU A 458 -12.43 32.57 7.35
CA LEU A 458 -12.69 32.59 8.79
C LEU A 458 -11.54 33.28 9.53
N THR A 459 -10.29 32.93 9.19
CA THR A 459 -9.08 33.55 9.76
C THR A 459 -9.05 35.05 9.48
N PHE A 460 -9.34 35.46 8.24
CA PHE A 460 -9.40 36.87 7.86
C PHE A 460 -10.49 37.64 8.61
N ARG A 461 -11.69 37.06 8.72
CA ARG A 461 -12.82 37.67 9.44
C ARG A 461 -12.60 37.70 10.94
N ALA A 462 -11.99 36.68 11.53
CA ALA A 462 -11.56 36.66 12.92
C ALA A 462 -10.57 37.80 13.23
N ARG A 463 -9.53 37.98 12.43
CA ARG A 463 -8.58 39.11 12.59
C ARG A 463 -9.27 40.47 12.46
N THR A 464 -10.17 40.59 11.50
CA THR A 464 -10.95 41.82 11.30
C THR A 464 -11.81 42.12 12.53
N HIS A 465 -12.51 41.12 13.07
CA HIS A 465 -13.28 41.25 14.30
C HIS A 465 -12.39 41.59 15.51
N ILE A 466 -11.22 40.96 15.66
CA ILE A 466 -10.28 41.29 16.73
C ILE A 466 -9.84 42.76 16.66
N ARG A 467 -9.49 43.23 15.46
CA ARG A 467 -9.08 44.63 15.27
C ARG A 467 -10.23 45.60 15.52
N ASP A 468 -11.38 45.36 14.93
CA ASP A 468 -12.45 46.36 14.89
C ASP A 468 -13.28 46.37 16.18
N GLU A 469 -13.57 45.19 16.76
CA GLU A 469 -14.42 45.05 17.95
C GLU A 469 -13.66 45.02 19.28
N ILE A 470 -12.35 44.72 19.27
CA ILE A 470 -11.53 44.61 20.49
C ILE A 470 -10.44 45.70 20.52
N ALA A 471 -9.62 45.82 19.48
CA ALA A 471 -8.49 46.77 19.47
C ALA A 471 -8.94 48.22 19.39
N ASN A 472 -9.89 48.49 18.50
CA ASN A 472 -10.43 49.81 18.22
C ASN A 472 -11.73 50.10 18.99
N TYR A 473 -12.07 49.27 19.98
CA TYR A 473 -13.24 49.50 20.82
C TYR A 473 -13.13 50.86 21.53
N LEU A 474 -14.14 51.70 21.33
CA LEU A 474 -14.29 52.96 22.05
C LEU A 474 -15.21 52.68 23.25
N PRO A 475 -14.71 52.76 24.49
CA PRO A 475 -15.54 52.54 25.66
C PRO A 475 -16.65 53.58 25.72
N LEU A 476 -17.90 53.12 25.87
CA LEU A 476 -19.04 54.00 26.11
C LEU A 476 -19.02 54.49 27.57
N ASP A 477 -19.67 55.62 27.85
CA ASP A 477 -19.74 56.15 29.22
C ASP A 477 -20.39 55.15 30.19
N GLU A 478 -21.37 54.38 29.70
CA GLU A 478 -21.98 53.28 30.42
C GLU A 478 -20.97 52.17 30.74
N ASP A 479 -20.05 51.83 29.83
CA ASP A 479 -19.03 50.79 30.04
C ASP A 479 -17.97 51.15 31.07
N LEU A 480 -17.83 52.45 31.37
CA LEU A 480 -16.87 52.98 32.34
C LEU A 480 -17.50 53.27 33.71
N ASP A 481 -18.78 52.98 33.91
CA ASP A 481 -19.55 53.22 35.15
C ASP A 481 -19.20 52.23 36.29
N TYR A 482 -17.93 52.18 36.66
CA TYR A 482 -17.42 51.45 37.81
C TYR A 482 -17.14 52.44 38.95
N PRO A 483 -17.60 52.17 40.20
CA PRO A 483 -18.15 50.91 40.72
C PRO A 483 -19.68 50.70 40.58
N ALA A 484 -20.45 51.69 40.13
CA ALA A 484 -21.93 51.65 40.16
C ALA A 484 -22.56 50.41 39.47
N LYS A 485 -21.97 49.92 38.36
CA LYS A 485 -22.39 48.67 37.71
C LYS A 485 -22.28 47.43 38.61
N LEU A 486 -21.28 47.40 39.48
CA LEU A 486 -21.06 46.29 40.41
C LEU A 486 -22.01 46.37 41.61
N GLU A 487 -22.36 47.57 42.06
CA GLU A 487 -23.35 47.77 43.12
C GLU A 487 -24.75 47.37 42.64
N GLN A 488 -25.14 47.78 41.43
CA GLN A 488 -26.42 47.41 40.82
C GLN A 488 -26.58 45.90 40.56
N SER A 489 -25.49 45.22 40.19
CA SER A 489 -25.53 43.75 39.99
C SER A 489 -25.65 42.96 41.31
N ILE A 490 -25.20 43.54 42.43
CA ILE A 490 -25.39 42.97 43.78
C ILE A 490 -26.80 43.30 44.31
N GLU A 491 -27.36 44.47 44.00
CA GLU A 491 -28.72 44.85 44.41
C GLU A 491 -29.83 44.09 43.65
N GLN A 492 -29.56 43.65 42.41
CA GLN A 492 -30.49 42.85 41.61
C GLN A 492 -30.50 41.35 41.94
N THR A 493 -29.72 40.90 42.94
CA THR A 493 -29.82 39.52 43.46
C THR A 493 -30.76 39.45 44.67
N PRO A 494 -32.08 39.46 44.44
CA PRO A 494 -32.94 38.55 45.19
C PRO A 494 -33.79 37.69 44.24
N GLU A 495 -33.71 36.37 44.47
CA GLU A 495 -34.75 35.39 44.10
C GLU A 495 -35.07 35.18 42.62
N THR A 496 -34.29 34.35 41.91
CA THR A 496 -34.86 33.24 41.12
C THR A 496 -33.79 32.24 40.71
N THR A 497 -33.96 31.00 41.16
CA THR A 497 -33.10 29.86 40.84
C THR A 497 -33.65 29.18 39.58
N SER A 498 -32.94 29.29 38.47
CA SER A 498 -33.04 28.29 37.39
C SER A 498 -31.66 28.08 36.80
N ALA A 499 -31.06 26.96 37.19
CA ALA A 499 -29.79 26.47 36.70
C ALA A 499 -29.94 25.93 35.28
N ASP A 500 -29.90 26.81 34.28
CA ASP A 500 -29.55 26.42 32.93
C ASP A 500 -28.98 27.62 32.16
N GLN A 501 -27.68 27.50 31.86
CA GLN A 501 -26.81 28.47 31.15
C GLN A 501 -26.49 29.73 31.97
N ASN A 502 -25.24 30.22 31.88
CA ASN A 502 -24.70 31.37 32.63
C ASN A 502 -24.75 32.68 31.79
N PRO A 503 -25.90 33.34 31.50
CA PRO A 503 -25.93 34.63 30.82
C PRO A 503 -25.84 35.83 31.78
N ASP A 504 -25.95 35.65 33.10
CA ASP A 504 -25.99 36.77 34.05
C ASP A 504 -24.60 37.23 34.54
N ALA A 505 -23.57 36.38 34.42
CA ALA A 505 -22.19 36.77 34.75
C ALA A 505 -21.57 37.69 33.68
N SER A 506 -21.94 37.52 32.41
CA SER A 506 -21.38 38.28 31.27
C SER A 506 -21.84 39.74 31.23
N LYS A 507 -23.00 40.08 31.81
CA LYS A 507 -23.44 41.48 31.98
C LYS A 507 -22.49 42.33 32.83
N SER A 508 -21.72 41.70 33.72
CA SER A 508 -20.75 42.39 34.59
C SER A 508 -19.37 42.54 33.95
N TRP A 509 -19.16 42.00 32.74
CA TRP A 509 -17.87 41.98 32.07
C TRP A 509 -17.71 43.18 31.14
N TYR A 510 -16.46 43.63 31.03
CA TYR A 510 -16.09 44.62 30.03
C TYR A 510 -16.30 44.05 28.60
N PRO A 511 -17.02 44.74 27.69
CA PRO A 511 -17.45 44.14 26.41
C PRO A 511 -16.32 43.56 25.53
N PRO A 512 -15.14 44.19 25.42
CA PRO A 512 -14.00 43.58 24.72
C PRO A 512 -13.56 42.22 25.27
N LEU A 513 -13.67 41.99 26.58
CA LEU A 513 -13.35 40.71 27.20
C LEU A 513 -14.35 39.62 26.76
N GLU A 514 -15.65 39.92 26.82
CA GLU A 514 -16.70 38.99 26.38
C GLU A 514 -16.55 38.65 24.88
N LYS A 515 -16.36 39.66 24.03
CA LYS A 515 -16.15 39.48 22.58
C LYS A 515 -14.90 38.66 22.29
N THR A 516 -13.82 38.84 23.05
CA THR A 516 -12.60 38.03 22.94
C THR A 516 -12.89 36.57 23.25
N LEU A 517 -13.50 36.29 24.40
CA LEU A 517 -13.76 34.92 24.85
C LEU A 517 -14.78 34.19 23.96
N SER A 518 -15.83 34.88 23.53
CA SER A 518 -16.81 34.35 22.57
C SER A 518 -16.13 33.97 21.25
N CYS A 519 -15.29 34.87 20.71
CA CYS A 519 -14.52 34.62 19.50
C CYS A 519 -13.58 33.41 19.66
N LEU A 520 -12.78 33.35 20.73
CA LEU A 520 -11.85 32.24 20.98
C LEU A 520 -12.57 30.90 21.12
N SER A 521 -13.71 30.86 21.83
CA SER A 521 -14.47 29.62 22.02
C SER A 521 -14.98 29.03 20.69
N LYS A 522 -15.38 29.89 19.76
CA LYS A 522 -15.86 29.51 18.42
C LYS A 522 -14.71 29.05 17.52
N LEU A 523 -13.60 29.79 17.53
CA LEU A 523 -12.44 29.49 16.69
C LEU A 523 -11.73 28.21 17.10
N TYR A 524 -11.72 27.87 18.40
CA TYR A 524 -11.03 26.69 18.94
C TYR A 524 -11.50 25.37 18.32
N ARG A 525 -12.79 25.23 18.02
CA ARG A 525 -13.35 24.00 17.43
C ARG A 525 -13.13 23.93 15.91
N CYS A 526 -13.11 25.10 15.26
CA CYS A 526 -13.13 25.20 13.80
C CYS A 526 -11.73 25.18 13.19
N LEU A 527 -10.77 25.87 13.81
CA LEU A 527 -9.44 26.08 13.23
C LEU A 527 -8.42 24.99 13.59
N GLU A 528 -7.38 24.89 12.77
CA GLU A 528 -6.20 24.09 13.11
C GLU A 528 -5.45 24.70 14.32
N PRO A 529 -4.84 23.88 15.19
CA PRO A 529 -4.21 24.35 16.42
C PRO A 529 -3.16 25.46 16.18
N THR A 530 -2.38 25.36 15.10
CA THR A 530 -1.30 26.32 14.75
C THR A 530 -1.83 27.67 14.29
N VAL A 531 -2.96 27.71 13.58
CA VAL A 531 -3.59 28.97 13.15
C VAL A 531 -4.32 29.59 14.34
N PHE A 532 -4.97 28.76 15.16
CA PHE A 532 -5.63 29.20 16.37
C PHE A 532 -4.65 29.81 17.38
N THR A 533 -3.48 29.20 17.63
CA THR A 533 -2.49 29.74 18.59
C THR A 533 -2.12 31.19 18.25
N GLY A 534 -1.86 31.47 16.96
CA GLY A 534 -1.51 32.80 16.46
C GLY A 534 -2.62 33.81 16.67
N LEU A 535 -3.86 33.47 16.28
CA LEU A 535 -5.01 34.35 16.48
C LEU A 535 -5.34 34.57 17.95
N ALA A 536 -5.18 33.52 18.77
CA ALA A 536 -5.53 33.59 20.17
C ALA A 536 -4.52 34.43 20.97
N GLN A 537 -3.23 34.36 20.63
CA GLN A 537 -2.23 35.27 21.16
C GLN A 537 -2.57 36.73 20.82
N GLU A 538 -2.84 37.04 19.54
CA GLU A 538 -3.19 38.39 19.09
C GLU A 538 -4.43 38.91 19.83
N ALA A 539 -5.48 38.10 19.94
CA ALA A 539 -6.72 38.48 20.62
C ALA A 539 -6.51 38.77 22.12
N VAL A 540 -5.74 37.93 22.83
CA VAL A 540 -5.46 38.10 24.26
C VAL A 540 -4.60 39.32 24.52
N GLU A 541 -3.58 39.57 23.70
CA GLU A 541 -2.72 40.76 23.80
C GLU A 541 -3.53 42.05 23.60
N VAL A 542 -4.31 42.10 22.52
CA VAL A 542 -5.17 43.25 22.19
C VAL A 542 -6.22 43.48 23.28
N CYS A 543 -6.83 42.42 23.80
CA CYS A 543 -7.78 42.52 24.91
C CYS A 543 -7.11 43.07 26.18
N SER A 544 -5.92 42.59 26.54
CA SER A 544 -5.16 43.08 27.69
C SER A 544 -4.87 44.59 27.58
N VAL A 545 -4.41 45.04 26.39
CA VAL A 545 -4.18 46.47 26.11
C VAL A 545 -5.48 47.27 26.20
N SER A 546 -6.60 46.74 25.70
CA SER A 546 -7.91 47.40 25.79
C SER A 546 -8.36 47.58 27.24
N ILE A 547 -8.19 46.56 28.09
CA ILE A 547 -8.51 46.62 29.53
C ILE A 547 -7.60 47.64 30.23
N GLN A 548 -6.31 47.70 29.91
CA GLN A 548 -5.38 48.70 30.46
C GLN A 548 -5.78 50.13 30.08
N LYS A 549 -6.23 50.35 28.83
CA LYS A 549 -6.75 51.66 28.38
C LYS A 549 -8.01 52.04 29.18
N ALA A 550 -8.95 51.11 29.34
CA ALA A 550 -10.17 51.31 30.11
C ALA A 550 -9.87 51.63 31.58
N SER A 551 -8.94 50.91 32.21
CA SER A 551 -8.49 51.19 33.58
C SER A 551 -7.99 52.63 33.73
N LYS A 552 -7.15 53.13 32.80
CA LYS A 552 -6.66 54.52 32.82
C LYS A 552 -7.78 55.55 32.66
N LEU A 553 -8.85 55.24 31.94
CA LEU A 553 -10.03 56.11 31.83
C LEU A 553 -10.86 56.10 33.12
N ILE A 554 -11.02 54.94 33.76
CA ILE A 554 -11.70 54.80 35.05
C ILE A 554 -10.96 55.57 36.15
N VAL A 555 -9.62 55.52 36.18
CA VAL A 555 -8.79 56.31 37.13
C VAL A 555 -9.07 57.82 37.01
N LYS A 556 -9.31 58.33 35.80
CA LYS A 556 -9.62 59.75 35.57
C LYS A 556 -11.03 60.14 36.03
N ARG A 557 -11.97 59.21 36.03
CA ARG A 557 -13.40 59.47 36.27
C ARG A 557 -13.84 59.20 37.71
N SER A 558 -13.33 58.12 38.32
CA SER A 558 -13.76 57.63 39.64
C SER A 558 -12.64 57.79 40.66
N SER A 559 -11.83 56.76 40.86
CA SER A 559 -10.67 56.77 41.76
C SER A 559 -9.53 55.91 41.22
N PRO A 560 -8.27 56.19 41.62
CA PRO A 560 -7.13 55.34 41.25
C PRO A 560 -7.31 53.89 41.75
N MET A 561 -7.96 53.70 42.90
CA MET A 561 -8.23 52.39 43.48
C MET A 561 -9.22 51.58 42.63
N ASP A 562 -10.28 52.22 42.14
CA ASP A 562 -11.31 51.57 41.32
C ASP A 562 -10.75 51.16 39.95
N GLY A 563 -9.86 51.98 39.37
CA GLY A 563 -9.16 51.65 38.12
C GLY A 563 -8.19 50.47 38.27
N GLN A 564 -7.45 50.40 39.38
CA GLN A 564 -6.55 49.27 39.69
C GLN A 564 -7.32 47.98 39.98
N LEU A 565 -8.38 48.05 40.79
CA LEU A 565 -9.23 46.90 41.11
C LEU A 565 -10.01 46.39 39.88
N PHE A 566 -10.47 47.29 39.01
CA PHE A 566 -11.05 46.94 37.72
C PHE A 566 -10.07 46.15 36.85
N LEU A 567 -8.82 46.61 36.76
CA LEU A 567 -7.78 45.94 35.98
C LEU A 567 -7.47 44.56 36.54
N ILE A 568 -7.28 44.43 37.86
CA ILE A 568 -7.03 43.14 38.53
C ILE A 568 -8.19 42.17 38.27
N LYS A 569 -9.44 42.61 38.43
CA LYS A 569 -10.63 41.78 38.19
C LYS A 569 -10.65 41.23 36.77
N HIS A 570 -10.53 42.08 35.76
CA HIS A 570 -10.70 41.68 34.36
C HIS A 570 -9.51 40.88 33.82
N LEU A 571 -8.28 41.13 34.27
CA LEU A 571 -7.12 40.31 33.91
C LEU A 571 -7.16 38.92 34.57
N LEU A 572 -7.69 38.81 35.80
CA LEU A 572 -7.92 37.51 36.44
C LEU A 572 -8.97 36.69 35.70
N ILE A 573 -10.09 37.30 35.32
CA ILE A 573 -11.13 36.65 34.51
C ILE A 573 -10.54 36.19 33.17
N LEU A 574 -9.80 37.06 32.47
CA LEU A 574 -9.14 36.69 31.22
C LEU A 574 -8.21 35.49 31.41
N ARG A 575 -7.38 35.48 32.45
CA ARG A 575 -6.46 34.37 32.77
C ARG A 575 -7.19 33.06 33.05
N GLU A 576 -8.28 33.10 33.80
CA GLU A 576 -9.06 31.92 34.15
C GLU A 576 -9.78 31.34 32.93
N GLN A 577 -10.38 32.21 32.11
CA GLN A 577 -11.15 31.81 30.94
C GLN A 577 -10.27 31.34 29.77
N ILE A 578 -8.98 31.69 29.72
CA ILE A 578 -8.04 31.14 28.73
C ILE A 578 -7.42 29.80 29.15
N ALA A 579 -7.51 29.42 30.44
CA ALA A 579 -6.91 28.19 30.95
C ALA A 579 -7.47 26.89 30.31
N PRO A 580 -8.78 26.76 30.02
CA PRO A 580 -9.35 25.58 29.39
C PRO A 580 -8.83 25.29 27.98
N PHE A 581 -8.30 26.31 27.27
CA PHE A 581 -7.86 26.12 25.89
C PHE A 581 -6.58 25.30 25.75
N ASN A 582 -5.87 24.96 26.85
CA ASN A 582 -4.74 24.01 26.91
C ASN A 582 -3.75 24.10 25.73
N ILE A 583 -3.53 25.31 25.24
CA ILE A 583 -2.64 25.62 24.14
C ILE A 583 -1.53 26.47 24.72
N GLU A 584 -0.29 26.05 24.47
CA GLU A 584 0.87 26.89 24.69
C GLU A 584 0.72 28.08 23.72
N PHE A 585 0.35 29.27 24.22
CA PHE A 585 0.25 30.52 23.46
C PHE A 585 1.65 31.03 23.07
N LEU A 586 2.44 30.14 22.48
CA LEU A 586 3.82 30.33 22.07
C LEU A 586 3.83 30.49 20.55
N VAL A 587 3.79 31.73 20.08
CA VAL A 587 4.15 32.03 18.69
C VAL A 587 5.62 32.44 18.68
N THR A 588 6.41 31.75 17.86
CA THR A 588 7.79 32.15 17.56
C THR A 588 7.75 33.30 16.57
N HIS A 589 7.88 34.53 17.07
CA HIS A 589 8.14 35.67 16.21
C HIS A 589 9.59 35.58 15.75
N LYS A 590 9.78 35.46 14.43
CA LYS A 590 11.10 35.53 13.81
C LYS A 590 11.38 36.99 13.49
N GLU A 591 11.98 37.69 14.44
CA GLU A 591 12.46 39.05 14.19
C GLU A 591 13.91 39.01 13.72
N LEU A 592 14.24 39.92 12.80
CA LEU A 592 15.62 40.13 12.36
C LEU A 592 16.26 41.09 13.35
N ASP A 593 17.20 40.61 14.16
CA ASP A 593 17.93 41.42 15.12
C ASP A 593 19.12 42.13 14.44
N PHE A 594 19.05 43.46 14.40
CA PHE A 594 20.08 44.36 13.86
C PHE A 594 21.01 44.93 14.94
N SER A 595 20.84 44.57 16.22
CA SER A 595 21.61 45.13 17.35
C SER A 595 23.11 44.89 17.19
N HIS A 596 23.46 43.68 16.76
CA HIS A 596 24.85 43.31 16.45
C HIS A 596 25.40 44.12 15.26
N LEU A 597 24.57 44.47 14.27
CA LEU A 597 24.98 45.27 13.11
C LEU A 597 25.33 46.71 13.51
N LEU A 598 24.53 47.30 14.42
CA LEU A 598 24.83 48.62 14.97
C LEU A 598 26.13 48.61 15.77
N GLU A 599 26.40 47.54 16.53
CA GLU A 599 27.64 47.43 17.31
C GLU A 599 28.87 47.24 16.41
N HIS A 600 28.77 46.45 15.33
CA HIS A 600 29.84 46.31 14.33
C HIS A 600 30.07 47.60 13.54
N LEU A 601 29.01 48.32 13.14
CA LEU A 601 29.13 49.63 12.52
C LEU A 601 29.77 50.65 13.46
N ARG A 602 29.45 50.62 14.76
CA ARG A 602 30.07 51.48 15.77
C ARG A 602 31.54 51.15 15.98
N ARG A 603 31.93 49.87 15.88
CA ARG A 603 33.32 49.39 15.98
C ARG A 603 34.15 49.77 14.74
N ILE A 604 33.53 49.74 13.57
CA ILE A 604 34.07 50.24 12.30
C ILE A 604 34.27 51.76 12.35
N LEU A 605 33.26 52.52 12.80
CA LEU A 605 33.33 53.99 12.96
C LEU A 605 34.36 54.42 14.01
N ARG A 606 34.63 53.60 15.02
CA ARG A 606 35.71 53.79 16.00
C ARG A 606 37.09 53.36 15.49
N GLY A 607 37.22 52.93 14.22
CA GLY A 607 38.49 52.56 13.61
C GLY A 607 39.10 51.24 14.12
N GLN A 608 38.34 50.45 14.87
CA GLN A 608 38.80 49.16 15.45
C GLN A 608 38.57 47.96 14.52
N ALA A 609 37.99 48.20 13.33
CA ALA A 609 37.79 47.20 12.28
C ALA A 609 37.90 47.88 10.90
N SER A 610 38.70 47.29 10.00
CA SER A 610 38.88 47.76 8.62
C SER A 610 37.66 47.41 7.76
N LEU A 611 37.15 48.37 6.98
CA LEU A 611 36.05 48.18 6.03
C LEU A 611 36.47 47.46 4.74
N PHE A 612 37.78 47.34 4.48
CA PHE A 612 38.32 47.00 3.16
C PHE A 612 39.22 45.76 3.12
N ASP A 613 39.27 44.96 4.18
CA ASP A 613 39.94 43.65 4.12
C ASP A 613 39.08 42.64 3.34
N TRP A 614 39.03 42.82 2.02
CA TRP A 614 38.48 41.87 1.05
C TRP A 614 39.42 40.66 0.95
N SER A 615 39.44 39.82 1.99
CA SER A 615 40.02 38.49 1.93
C SER A 615 38.92 37.48 1.61
N ARG A 616 39.17 36.62 0.61
CA ARG A 616 38.20 35.71 -0.03
C ARG A 616 37.53 34.66 0.89
N SER A 617 37.81 34.63 2.18
CA SER A 617 37.27 33.60 3.10
C SER A 617 36.35 34.12 4.22
N THR A 618 36.17 35.44 4.38
CA THR A 618 35.26 36.00 5.39
C THR A 618 34.44 37.15 4.79
N SER A 619 33.41 36.78 4.03
CA SER A 619 32.53 37.75 3.37
C SER A 619 31.80 38.62 4.39
N LEU A 620 31.83 39.95 4.19
CA LEU A 620 31.01 40.94 4.88
C LEU A 620 29.51 40.55 4.92
N ALA A 621 29.06 39.76 3.95
CA ALA A 621 27.72 39.19 3.93
C ALA A 621 27.41 38.33 5.16
N ARG A 622 28.39 37.61 5.74
CA ARG A 622 28.18 36.74 6.92
C ARG A 622 28.27 37.53 8.24
N THR A 623 29.07 38.60 8.30
CA THR A 623 29.16 39.48 9.47
C THR A 623 28.05 40.54 9.51
N LEU A 624 27.50 40.91 8.35
CA LEU A 624 26.36 41.82 8.21
C LEU A 624 25.01 41.12 7.98
N SER A 625 24.96 39.79 8.07
CA SER A 625 23.69 39.06 8.04
C SER A 625 22.91 39.31 9.34
N PRO A 626 21.65 39.77 9.28
CA PRO A 626 20.82 39.90 10.46
C PRO A 626 20.65 38.52 11.11
N ARG A 627 20.81 38.46 12.43
CA ARG A 627 20.54 37.23 13.18
C ARG A 627 19.03 37.08 13.29
N ILE A 628 18.52 35.89 12.99
CA ILE A 628 17.12 35.57 13.26
C ILE A 628 17.02 35.37 14.78
N LEU A 629 16.45 36.33 15.47
CA LEU A 629 16.08 36.21 16.87
C LEU A 629 14.68 35.62 16.90
N GLU A 630 14.58 34.37 17.34
CA GLU A 630 13.29 33.74 17.63
C GLU A 630 12.86 34.21 19.02
N SER A 631 12.02 35.25 19.07
CA SER A 631 11.40 35.68 20.33
C SER A 631 10.11 34.88 20.53
N GLN A 632 10.11 34.06 21.58
CA GLN A 632 8.90 33.38 22.03
C GLN A 632 8.13 34.35 22.93
N ILE A 633 7.08 34.96 22.37
CA ILE A 633 6.18 35.83 23.14
C ILE A 633 5.06 34.93 23.66
N ASP A 634 5.04 34.73 24.98
CA ASP A 634 3.96 34.03 25.66
C ASP A 634 2.95 35.07 26.18
N ALA A 635 1.79 35.17 25.52
CA ALA A 635 0.73 36.08 25.95
C ALA A 635 0.25 35.80 27.38
N LYS A 636 0.29 34.54 27.83
CA LYS A 636 -0.05 34.19 29.22
C LYS A 636 1.00 34.74 30.18
N LYS A 637 2.28 34.65 29.83
CA LYS A 637 3.37 35.21 30.65
C LYS A 637 3.33 36.73 30.72
N GLU A 638 3.04 37.41 29.61
CA GLU A 638 2.90 38.88 29.61
C GLU A 638 1.66 39.32 30.39
N LEU A 639 0.55 38.57 30.27
CA LEU A 639 -0.65 38.76 31.10
C LEU A 639 -0.34 38.61 32.59
N GLU A 640 0.38 37.56 32.99
CA GLU A 640 0.78 37.33 34.39
C GLU A 640 1.73 38.40 34.91
N LYS A 641 2.66 38.87 34.07
CA LYS A 641 3.56 39.98 34.39
C LYS A 641 2.79 41.29 34.58
N SER A 642 1.86 41.62 33.69
CA SER A 642 0.99 42.79 33.83
C SER A 642 0.14 42.69 35.10
N LEU A 643 -0.47 41.54 35.36
CA LEU A 643 -1.27 41.31 36.56
C LEU A 643 -0.44 41.49 37.83
N LYS A 644 0.77 40.91 37.88
CA LYS A 644 1.68 41.04 39.03
C LYS A 644 2.07 42.50 39.27
N ALA A 645 2.44 43.22 38.21
CA ALA A 645 2.79 44.64 38.30
C ALA A 645 1.62 45.49 38.84
N THR A 646 0.40 45.26 38.36
CA THR A 646 -0.79 45.98 38.86
C THR A 646 -1.10 45.63 40.32
N CYS A 647 -0.96 44.36 40.72
CA CYS A 647 -1.12 43.94 42.11
C CYS A 647 -0.08 44.59 43.03
N GLU A 648 1.20 44.64 42.62
CA GLU A 648 2.27 45.31 43.38
C GLU A 648 1.99 46.82 43.50
N GLU A 649 1.58 47.47 42.41
CA GLU A 649 1.21 48.90 42.42
C GLU A 649 0.03 49.18 43.36
N PHE A 650 -1.00 48.32 43.33
CA PHE A 650 -2.13 48.41 44.26
C PHE A 650 -1.69 48.24 45.71
N ILE A 651 -0.90 47.20 46.02
CA ILE A 651 -0.37 46.95 47.38
C ILE A 651 0.42 48.15 47.88
N MET A 652 1.31 48.73 47.05
CA MET A 652 2.07 49.92 47.43
C MET A 652 1.19 51.14 47.63
N SER A 653 0.16 51.34 46.79
CA SER A 653 -0.76 52.48 46.92
C SER A 653 -1.55 52.45 48.23
N VAL A 654 -2.06 51.27 48.62
CA VAL A 654 -2.78 51.06 49.88
C VAL A 654 -1.83 51.16 51.08
N THR A 655 -0.63 50.56 50.97
CA THR A 655 0.39 50.68 52.03
C THR A 655 0.76 52.14 52.27
N LYS A 656 0.94 52.93 51.20
CA LYS A 656 1.22 54.37 51.29
C LYS A 656 0.04 55.11 51.93
N LEU A 657 -1.19 54.85 51.52
CA LEU A 657 -2.38 55.49 52.09
C LEU A 657 -2.42 55.38 53.63
N VAL A 658 -2.03 54.22 54.18
CA VAL A 658 -2.09 53.94 55.62
C VAL A 658 -0.83 54.40 56.36
N VAL A 659 0.35 54.25 55.76
CA VAL A 659 1.65 54.30 56.48
C VAL A 659 2.56 55.44 56.01
N ASP A 660 2.17 56.23 55.01
CA ASP A 660 2.96 57.37 54.51
C ASP A 660 3.45 58.32 55.62
N PRO A 661 2.66 58.65 56.67
CA PRO A 661 3.17 59.46 57.78
C PRO A 661 4.38 58.78 58.45
N MET A 662 4.28 57.49 58.78
CA MET A 662 5.38 56.74 59.39
C MET A 662 6.59 56.60 58.46
N LEU A 663 6.39 56.36 57.17
CA LEU A 663 7.48 56.29 56.19
C LEU A 663 8.18 57.66 56.04
N SER A 664 7.43 58.75 56.03
CA SER A 664 7.96 60.12 56.00
C SER A 664 8.77 60.45 57.27
N PHE A 665 8.36 59.92 58.42
CA PHE A 665 9.11 60.06 59.67
C PHE A 665 10.40 59.24 59.64
N VAL A 666 10.34 57.97 59.25
CA VAL A 666 11.52 57.09 59.13
C VAL A 666 12.56 57.69 58.17
N THR A 667 12.13 58.20 57.02
CA THR A 667 13.03 58.86 56.04
C THR A 667 13.68 60.12 56.60
N LYS A 668 12.91 61.00 57.28
CA LYS A 668 13.46 62.20 57.96
C LYS A 668 14.46 61.84 59.05
N VAL A 669 14.12 60.87 59.91
CA VAL A 669 15.02 60.40 60.98
C VAL A 669 16.28 59.76 60.41
N THR A 670 16.15 58.95 59.35
CA THR A 670 17.30 58.33 58.70
C THR A 670 18.21 59.38 58.04
N ALA A 671 17.63 60.39 57.38
CA ALA A 671 18.40 61.50 56.79
C ALA A 671 19.18 62.30 57.86
N VAL A 672 18.55 62.56 59.01
CA VAL A 672 19.20 63.21 60.15
C VAL A 672 20.32 62.33 60.74
N LYS A 673 20.07 61.03 60.93
CA LYS A 673 21.07 60.10 61.46
C LYS A 673 22.27 59.94 60.52
N VAL A 674 22.02 59.90 59.21
CA VAL A 674 23.06 59.89 58.18
C VAL A 674 23.84 61.19 58.21
N ALA A 675 23.17 62.35 58.23
CA ALA A 675 23.83 63.66 58.30
C ALA A 675 24.72 63.81 59.56
N LEU A 676 24.27 63.29 60.70
CA LEU A 676 25.05 63.24 61.95
C LEU A 676 26.27 62.32 61.85
N SER A 677 26.16 61.18 61.14
CA SER A 677 27.28 60.24 60.98
C SER A 677 28.35 60.70 59.98
N THR A 678 28.01 61.54 59.00
CA THR A 678 28.96 62.14 58.02
C THR A 678 29.65 63.42 58.52
N GLY A 679 29.24 63.98 59.66
CA GLY A 679 29.75 65.26 60.19
C GLY A 679 31.07 65.23 60.96
N SER A 680 31.75 64.09 61.05
CA SER A 680 32.94 63.93 61.93
C SER A 680 34.26 64.46 61.35
N GLN A 681 34.26 65.16 60.21
CA GLN A 681 35.47 65.83 59.71
C GLN A 681 35.18 67.26 59.24
N ASN A 682 35.58 68.20 60.09
CA ASN A 682 35.92 69.61 59.84
C ASN A 682 34.80 70.68 59.83
N GLN A 683 35.00 71.60 60.79
CA GLN A 683 34.63 73.02 60.87
C GLN A 683 33.25 73.42 61.41
N LYS A 684 33.33 74.33 62.39
CA LYS A 684 32.27 75.05 63.10
C LYS A 684 31.26 75.70 62.14
N LEU A 685 30.00 75.26 62.21
CA LEU A 685 28.80 76.00 61.79
C LEU A 685 27.63 75.60 62.70
N GLU A 686 27.17 76.57 63.50
CA GLU A 686 25.87 76.77 64.14
C GLU A 686 25.07 75.56 64.71
N SER A 687 25.25 75.37 66.02
CA SER A 687 24.33 75.05 67.15
C SER A 687 22.84 74.65 66.99
N VAL A 688 22.33 74.22 65.84
CA VAL A 688 20.93 73.73 65.72
C VAL A 688 20.84 72.21 65.44
N MET A 689 21.88 71.60 64.87
CA MET A 689 21.82 70.23 64.37
C MET A 689 22.45 69.14 65.28
N ALA A 690 23.00 69.51 66.43
CA ALA A 690 23.60 68.58 67.40
C ALA A 690 22.72 68.33 68.64
N LYS A 691 21.39 68.43 68.49
CA LYS A 691 20.44 68.12 69.57
C LYS A 691 19.93 66.68 69.44
N PRO A 692 19.65 65.97 70.55
CA PRO A 692 19.01 64.65 70.51
C PRO A 692 17.73 64.70 69.69
N LEU A 693 17.35 63.58 69.07
CA LEU A 693 16.23 63.50 68.12
C LEU A 693 14.93 64.15 68.68
N LYS A 694 14.75 64.10 70.00
CA LYS A 694 13.66 64.68 70.79
C LYS A 694 13.46 66.20 70.64
N ASP A 695 14.54 66.94 70.37
CA ASP A 695 14.54 68.41 70.29
C ASP A 695 14.33 68.92 68.87
N GLN A 696 14.24 68.03 67.88
CA GLN A 696 13.93 68.39 66.52
C GLN A 696 12.43 68.61 66.37
N ALA A 697 12.03 69.71 65.71
CA ALA A 697 10.63 70.14 65.63
C ALA A 697 9.67 69.10 65.00
N PHE A 698 10.18 68.12 64.25
CA PHE A 698 9.40 67.05 63.65
C PHE A 698 9.35 65.76 64.48
N ALA A 699 10.13 65.67 65.56
CA ALA A 699 10.31 64.50 66.41
C ALA A 699 10.07 64.82 67.91
N SER A 700 9.36 65.92 68.20
CA SER A 700 8.82 66.14 69.54
C SER A 700 7.81 65.03 69.90
N PRO A 701 7.70 64.63 71.18
CA PRO A 701 6.83 63.53 71.59
C PRO A 701 5.38 63.75 71.18
N ASP A 702 4.88 64.99 71.21
CA ASP A 702 3.53 65.35 70.75
C ASP A 702 3.33 65.17 69.24
N LYS A 703 4.36 65.43 68.42
CA LYS A 703 4.30 65.26 66.96
C LYS A 703 4.41 63.80 66.55
N VAL A 704 5.14 62.99 67.32
CA VAL A 704 5.17 61.53 67.16
C VAL A 704 3.83 60.92 67.61
N ALA A 705 3.22 61.41 68.69
CA ALA A 705 1.87 61.01 69.09
C ALA A 705 0.83 61.36 68.00
N GLU A 706 0.88 62.57 67.43
CA GLU A 706 0.04 62.98 66.31
C GLU A 706 0.25 62.09 65.06
N LEU A 707 1.48 61.64 64.82
CA LEU A 707 1.82 60.71 63.76
C LEU A 707 1.16 59.34 63.94
N VAL A 708 1.31 58.76 65.14
CA VAL A 708 0.75 57.46 65.51
C VAL A 708 -0.77 57.52 65.46
N GLU A 709 -1.38 58.61 65.93
CA GLU A 709 -2.82 58.84 65.86
C GLU A 709 -3.34 58.96 64.41
N LYS A 710 -2.60 59.64 63.52
CA LYS A 710 -2.94 59.70 62.09
C LYS A 710 -2.90 58.33 61.40
N VAL A 711 -1.92 57.48 61.75
CA VAL A 711 -1.88 56.11 61.22
C VAL A 711 -2.97 55.24 61.85
N ARG A 712 -3.24 55.39 63.14
CA ARG A 712 -4.32 54.67 63.84
C ARG A 712 -5.70 54.99 63.24
N THR A 713 -5.96 56.26 62.96
CA THR A 713 -7.19 56.70 62.30
C THR A 713 -7.28 56.20 60.86
N ALA A 714 -6.17 56.21 60.10
CA ALA A 714 -6.13 55.61 58.76
C ALA A 714 -6.40 54.09 58.76
N ILE A 715 -5.88 53.35 59.75
CA ILE A 715 -6.18 51.91 59.93
C ILE A 715 -7.66 51.69 60.26
N GLN A 716 -8.28 52.56 61.07
CA GLN A 716 -9.68 52.40 61.50
C GLN A 716 -10.71 52.88 60.47
N GLN A 717 -10.39 53.86 59.63
CA GLN A 717 -11.34 54.49 58.70
C GLN A 717 -11.08 54.13 57.24
N GLU A 718 -9.83 54.24 56.77
CA GLU A 718 -9.51 54.05 55.35
C GLU A 718 -9.41 52.57 54.98
N LEU A 719 -8.78 51.75 55.83
CA LEU A 719 -8.57 50.33 55.55
C LEU A 719 -9.88 49.52 55.41
N PRO A 720 -10.94 49.74 56.22
CA PRO A 720 -12.24 49.11 56.00
C PRO A 720 -12.90 49.50 54.67
N ILE A 721 -12.71 50.74 54.21
CA ILE A 721 -13.23 51.21 52.91
C ILE A 721 -12.51 50.47 51.77
N VAL A 722 -11.18 50.31 51.86
CA VAL A 722 -10.40 49.51 50.91
C VAL A 722 -10.91 48.07 50.88
N MET A 723 -11.17 47.48 52.06
CA MET A 723 -11.69 46.12 52.15
C MET A 723 -13.09 46.00 51.56
N ALA A 724 -13.99 46.97 51.78
CA ALA A 724 -15.32 46.98 51.17
C ALA A 724 -15.23 47.01 49.63
N LYS A 725 -14.37 47.87 49.07
CA LYS A 725 -14.11 47.93 47.62
C LYS A 725 -13.46 46.65 47.10
N MET A 726 -12.49 46.06 47.81
CA MET A 726 -11.93 44.75 47.45
C MET A 726 -12.99 43.66 47.46
N LYS A 727 -13.93 43.67 48.41
CA LYS A 727 -15.04 42.70 48.46
C LYS A 727 -16.00 42.85 47.28
N LEU A 728 -16.21 44.08 46.80
CA LEU A 728 -17.08 44.40 45.67
C LEU A 728 -16.47 44.00 44.31
N TYR A 729 -15.18 44.27 44.08
CA TYR A 729 -14.51 43.91 42.82
C TYR A 729 -14.08 42.44 42.77
N LEU A 730 -13.58 41.89 43.88
CA LEU A 730 -13.04 40.53 43.96
C LEU A 730 -13.97 39.64 44.79
N GLN A 731 -14.80 38.86 44.09
CA GLN A 731 -15.74 37.94 44.74
C GLN A 731 -15.03 36.76 45.42
N ASN A 732 -13.85 36.36 44.94
CA ASN A 732 -13.11 35.21 45.48
C ASN A 732 -12.38 35.58 46.81
N PRO A 733 -12.68 34.90 47.94
CA PRO A 733 -12.04 35.14 49.23
C PRO A 733 -10.53 34.89 49.19
N SER A 734 -10.06 33.85 48.50
CA SER A 734 -8.64 33.49 48.46
C SER A 734 -7.79 34.57 47.80
N THR A 735 -8.28 35.15 46.70
CA THR A 735 -7.58 36.26 46.00
C THR A 735 -7.48 37.51 46.89
N ARG A 736 -8.53 37.82 47.65
CA ARG A 736 -8.53 38.94 48.61
C ARG A 736 -7.49 38.72 49.71
N THR A 737 -7.43 37.52 50.29
CA THR A 737 -6.42 37.20 51.32
C THR A 737 -4.99 37.27 50.77
N ILE A 738 -4.76 36.81 49.54
CA ILE A 738 -3.45 36.88 48.87
C ILE A 738 -3.00 38.34 48.69
N LEU A 739 -3.89 39.23 48.27
CA LEU A 739 -3.58 40.66 48.09
C LEU A 739 -3.43 41.41 49.41
N PHE A 740 -4.21 41.06 50.44
CA PHE A 740 -4.17 41.75 51.73
C PHE A 740 -2.98 41.35 52.61
N LYS A 741 -2.49 40.10 52.50
CA LYS A 741 -1.38 39.61 53.33
C LYS A 741 -0.10 40.47 53.20
N PRO A 742 0.37 40.86 51.99
CA PRO A 742 1.49 41.80 51.84
C PRO A 742 1.21 43.17 52.46
N ILE A 743 -0.01 43.69 52.33
CA ILE A 743 -0.40 44.98 52.93
C ILE A 743 -0.29 44.90 54.46
N LYS A 744 -0.82 43.82 55.07
CA LYS A 744 -0.67 43.54 56.51
C LYS A 744 0.80 43.50 56.93
N THR A 745 1.63 42.75 56.21
CA THR A 745 3.07 42.64 56.51
C THR A 745 3.76 44.00 56.44
N ASN A 746 3.54 44.78 55.39
CA ASN A 746 4.15 46.10 55.22
C ASN A 746 3.74 47.09 56.34
N ILE A 747 2.46 47.08 56.74
CA ILE A 747 1.98 47.92 57.85
C ILE A 747 2.68 47.53 59.16
N VAL A 748 2.75 46.23 59.46
CA VAL A 748 3.41 45.73 60.67
C VAL A 748 4.90 46.07 60.66
N GLU A 749 5.60 45.86 59.55
CA GLU A 749 7.04 46.16 59.42
C GLU A 749 7.34 47.65 59.65
N ALA A 750 6.53 48.55 59.12
CA ALA A 750 6.70 49.98 59.36
C ALA A 750 6.46 50.37 60.83
N HIS A 751 5.45 49.77 61.47
CA HIS A 751 5.22 49.96 62.92
C HIS A 751 6.39 49.42 63.75
N VAL A 752 6.95 48.26 63.39
CA VAL A 752 8.13 47.67 64.04
C VAL A 752 9.35 48.59 63.87
N GLN A 753 9.56 49.15 62.67
CA GLN A 753 10.68 50.04 62.39
C GLN A 753 10.58 51.33 63.21
N VAL A 754 9.41 51.96 63.25
CA VAL A 754 9.17 53.15 64.08
C VAL A 754 9.33 52.80 65.57
N GLN A 755 8.76 51.69 66.04
CA GLN A 755 8.88 51.27 67.44
C GLN A 755 10.35 51.01 67.84
N LYS A 756 11.16 50.42 66.96
CA LYS A 756 12.61 50.22 67.19
C LYS A 756 13.35 51.55 67.31
N MET A 757 13.00 52.54 66.49
CA MET A 757 13.60 53.88 66.55
C MET A 757 13.16 54.63 67.81
N LEU A 758 11.90 54.48 68.24
CA LEU A 758 11.40 55.09 69.47
C LEU A 758 12.06 54.49 70.72
N LYS A 759 12.24 53.16 70.78
CA LYS A 759 12.93 52.47 71.88
C LYS A 759 14.41 52.85 72.01
N ALA A 760 15.04 53.31 70.92
CA ALA A 760 16.45 53.72 70.93
C ALA A 760 16.64 55.17 71.44
N GLU A 761 15.64 56.02 71.30
CA GLU A 761 15.79 57.46 71.48
C GLU A 761 14.92 58.04 72.62
N TYR A 762 13.81 57.40 73.02
CA TYR A 762 12.84 57.92 74.02
C TYR A 762 12.77 57.07 75.29
N SER A 763 12.33 57.66 76.41
CA SER A 763 12.17 56.93 77.68
C SER A 763 10.94 56.01 77.64
N PRO A 764 10.92 54.89 78.39
CA PRO A 764 9.78 53.97 78.38
C PRO A 764 8.47 54.63 78.86
N GLU A 765 8.56 55.64 79.72
CA GLU A 765 7.40 56.41 80.23
C GLU A 765 6.82 57.36 79.17
N GLU A 766 7.67 58.00 78.35
CA GLU A 766 7.26 58.87 77.23
C GLU A 766 6.53 58.08 76.13
N ILE A 767 7.00 56.86 75.85
CA ILE A 767 6.42 55.98 74.83
C ILE A 767 5.01 55.50 75.24
N GLN A 768 4.83 55.22 76.54
CA GLN A 768 3.59 54.63 77.04
C GLN A 768 2.53 55.67 77.43
N ASN A 769 2.93 56.84 77.95
CA ASN A 769 2.00 57.87 78.40
C ASN A 769 1.66 58.94 77.35
N ILE A 770 2.59 59.26 76.43
CA ILE A 770 2.42 60.38 75.48
C ILE A 770 2.22 59.89 74.05
N ILE A 771 3.02 58.92 73.61
CA ILE A 771 3.00 58.45 72.20
C ILE A 771 1.91 57.39 71.97
N ASN A 772 1.50 56.65 73.01
CA ASN A 772 0.41 55.66 73.00
C ASN A 772 0.45 54.70 71.78
N MET A 773 1.62 54.10 71.52
CA MET A 773 1.78 53.20 70.38
C MET A 773 1.18 51.81 70.66
N PRO A 774 0.28 51.29 69.80
CA PRO A 774 -0.35 49.99 70.02
C PRO A 774 0.67 48.85 70.03
N SER A 775 0.37 47.80 70.81
CA SER A 775 1.21 46.61 70.80
C SER A 775 1.15 45.93 69.43
N ILE A 776 2.26 45.31 69.01
CA ILE A 776 2.34 44.62 67.71
C ILE A 776 1.30 43.48 67.64
N GLN A 777 1.00 42.84 68.78
CA GLN A 777 0.01 41.76 68.86
C GLN A 777 -1.42 42.30 68.67
N ASP A 778 -1.75 43.43 69.29
CA ASP A 778 -3.07 44.05 69.14
C ASP A 778 -3.28 44.58 67.71
N LEU A 779 -2.24 45.13 67.08
CA LEU A 779 -2.28 45.59 65.70
C LEU A 779 -2.45 44.42 64.71
N GLN A 780 -1.79 43.29 64.95
CA GLN A 780 -1.99 42.08 64.16
C GLN A 780 -3.41 41.55 64.29
N ALA A 781 -3.96 41.50 65.50
CA ALA A 781 -5.35 41.07 65.74
C ALA A 781 -6.37 42.00 65.09
N GLN A 782 -6.15 43.32 65.14
CA GLN A 782 -7.01 44.30 64.45
C GLN A 782 -6.99 44.13 62.92
N LEU A 783 -5.84 43.83 62.33
CA LEU A 783 -5.72 43.58 60.90
C LEU A 783 -6.31 42.22 60.49
N ASP A 784 -6.25 41.20 61.35
CA ASP A 784 -6.87 39.90 61.10
C ASP A 784 -8.39 39.95 61.14
N ASN A 785 -8.98 40.84 61.95
CA ASN A 785 -10.43 41.03 62.02
C ASN A 785 -11.04 41.69 60.77
N LEU A 786 -10.22 42.23 59.86
CA LEU A 786 -10.68 42.93 58.64
C LEU A 786 -10.80 42.01 57.42
N LEU A 787 -10.15 40.84 57.44
CA LEU A 787 -10.27 39.78 56.42
C LEU A 787 -11.63 39.11 56.50
#